data_AF-A0A7W9LHG0-F1
#
_entry.id   AF-A0A7W9LHG0-F1
#
_cell.length_a   1.000
_cell.length_b   1.000
_cell.length_c   1.000
_cell.angle_alpha   90.00
_cell.angle_beta   90.00
_cell.angle_gamma   90.00
#
_symmetry.space_group_name_H-M   'P 1'
#
loop_
_entity.id
_entity.type
_entity.pdbx_description
1 polymer ?
#
loop_
_entity_poly.entity_id
_entity_poly.type
_entity_poly.pdbx_seq_one_letter_code
_entity_poly.pdbx_strand_id
1 'polypeptide(L)'
;MQRTLTVLGGFFLTATALVLPGPLSGPLSGAAQAHEPATEWSSYEKITLTKNVGEPIDLAVLPDRRVLHTARNGDIRLTDPATGVTKIVNTVPVYNNSEDGLQTVSLDPRFAENHWVYLYYAPKTMSAPYPETTPAGSAPNSLPAGADDTYWNQWKGYNQLSRFKWTGNALDLSTEQVIIKVETQRGQCCHVAGDVDWDADGNLYLATGDNTPAGAPGANGYAPNNDAPGMNPGFDSRRGAGSSDDLRGKILRIKVADDGTYTIPQGNLFPPGTDKTRPEIFVTGVRNPFRMDVDAETGTLSWADYGPDAGTADPNRGPLGYVEWNVTPLTKPMNSGWPYCTGNNFNYNDWDFETAKPGPWFDCAAGPLNTSRWNTGLDRLPPAVPADLYYGDNNTHQPAEWAGLVDFDPQGGQGPMGGPIYHYDPDNPAPGKLPAYWDGKAFFAEFSQDYLAAFTVTYPDGPVTKLEHFLPNAELRDAAQPITDSPMDIEFGPDGSLYVLEYGDGFFRANPDAGLYRIDYTPDNKTPQARMTTDRTSSGQAPLTVAFDASSSRDTEPGTLTYEWDFDGNGTFDATGATATHTYTELGQYVARLRVTDSGGRAGLTSAEITVGNTAPEVSVQTPPDGGFFDWGNAVPYKIAVHDAEDGDSPVCSRMQWTFGLGHDVHAHPETTGTGCTGAWPTPANAPEHGETENIYGVVVVSYRDNGANGIPGALGEAALTLNPKLAQAEHADESSGVTRTPDDGASGKFKVTSFDAGDWLAYDPVNFAGITGVQTRASGAGTLSLRWKSPTAAPFATVTIPPGDGWQTVTTALADPPAGTGRLYVTSTGGVDVDALTFQGGGVADTSPPAVTATLSPASPDGADGWYTRNVTLTVTATDNGTVATRQYSLDGGTTWANAANPVTLSAEGAKEVRYRATDNGGNVSQIGTVTVKIDKSDPALTVTGVETKPYGDSGTVTPVLTATDAVSGVQSATAKLDGTALPPGAPVRLWTLPLGDHSLVATATDRAGRSVTSTVTFSTTTSYADVRALIAHFRKAHTVTAEGARELLEHLDAAERHDRRGKPGHAIDALKRFVKAAEKRANVPDPTSRTILTRDAQALIARLTTP
;
A
#
# COMPACT_ATOMS: atom_id res chain seq x y z
N MET A 1 -9.93 54.71 55.65
CA MET A 1 -10.95 55.50 56.39
C MET A 1 -11.38 54.72 57.64
N GLN A 2 -12.07 55.39 58.54
CA GLN A 2 -12.64 54.94 59.82
C GLN A 2 -13.10 53.46 59.95
N ARG A 3 -12.78 52.88 61.12
CA ARG A 3 -13.69 52.25 62.14
C ARG A 3 -14.67 51.14 61.67
N THR A 4 -15.03 50.11 62.44
CA THR A 4 -14.96 49.89 63.91
C THR A 4 -15.07 48.38 64.26
N LEU A 5 -14.64 48.05 65.49
CA LEU A 5 -15.09 47.01 66.44
C LEU A 5 -16.48 46.38 66.14
N THR A 6 -16.82 45.15 66.58
CA THR A 6 -16.77 44.61 67.96
C THR A 6 -17.00 43.08 67.85
N VAL A 7 -16.17 42.14 68.34
CA VAL A 7 -15.86 41.72 69.73
C VAL A 7 -17.06 41.19 70.53
N LEU A 8 -16.90 39.96 71.05
CA LEU A 8 -17.43 39.29 72.26
C LEU A 8 -17.92 37.86 71.93
N GLY A 9 -17.53 36.80 72.65
CA GLY A 9 -16.56 36.73 73.75
C GLY A 9 -16.83 35.59 74.72
N GLY A 10 -15.81 34.72 74.90
CA GLY A 10 -15.44 34.09 76.18
C GLY A 10 -16.29 32.90 76.62
N PHE A 11 -15.80 31.95 77.42
CA PHE A 11 -14.65 31.88 78.34
C PHE A 11 -14.43 30.36 78.68
N PHE A 12 -13.53 29.84 79.55
CA PHE A 12 -12.74 30.34 80.69
C PHE A 12 -11.48 29.42 80.87
N LEU A 13 -10.28 30.02 81.10
CA LEU A 13 -9.15 29.64 82.01
C LEU A 13 -8.70 28.15 82.18
N THR A 14 -7.49 27.76 82.62
CA THR A 14 -6.24 28.34 83.22
C THR A 14 -5.13 27.25 83.05
N ALA A 15 -3.81 27.38 83.23
CA ALA A 15 -2.81 28.43 83.53
C ALA A 15 -1.42 27.85 83.04
N THR A 16 -0.22 28.39 83.21
CA THR A 16 0.36 29.54 83.96
C THR A 16 1.60 30.06 83.18
N ALA A 17 2.26 31.14 83.62
CA ALA A 17 3.49 31.67 83.01
C ALA A 17 4.63 31.87 84.03
N LEU A 18 5.87 31.98 83.54
CA LEU A 18 6.93 32.83 84.11
C LEU A 18 7.83 33.37 82.98
N VAL A 19 8.56 34.47 83.21
CA VAL A 19 8.89 35.45 82.16
C VAL A 19 10.39 35.80 82.08
N LEU A 20 10.82 36.26 80.89
CA LEU A 20 11.94 37.19 80.54
C LEU A 20 13.14 36.56 79.81
N PRO A 21 13.86 37.32 78.96
CA PRO A 21 13.46 38.45 78.10
C PRO A 21 13.74 38.17 76.61
N GLY A 22 13.17 38.96 75.69
CA GLY A 22 13.27 38.69 74.24
C GLY A 22 14.57 39.12 73.57
N PRO A 23 14.79 38.67 72.32
CA PRO A 23 15.54 39.44 71.34
C PRO A 23 14.77 39.67 70.01
N LEU A 24 15.01 40.86 69.46
CA LEU A 24 15.23 41.18 68.04
C LEU A 24 14.57 40.29 66.97
N SER A 25 13.64 40.90 66.24
CA SER A 25 13.15 40.46 64.93
C SER A 25 14.29 40.42 63.89
N GLY A 26 14.69 39.23 63.47
CA GLY A 26 15.26 38.97 62.15
C GLY A 26 14.15 38.58 61.15
N PRO A 27 14.38 38.70 59.83
CA PRO A 27 13.46 38.12 58.86
C PRO A 27 13.46 36.60 59.00
N LEU A 28 12.28 35.99 59.02
CA LEU A 28 12.17 34.55 58.80
C LEU A 28 12.62 34.28 57.37
N SER A 29 13.77 33.61 57.22
CA SER A 29 14.14 32.96 55.98
C SER A 29 13.00 32.03 55.56
N GLY A 30 12.70 31.97 54.26
CA GLY A 30 11.62 31.14 53.74
C GLY A 30 11.73 29.72 54.26
N ALA A 31 10.61 29.15 54.69
CA ALA A 31 10.52 27.71 54.85
C ALA A 31 10.74 27.10 53.46
N ALA A 32 11.84 26.39 53.28
CA ALA A 32 11.97 25.50 52.13
C ALA A 32 10.79 24.51 52.19
N GLN A 33 10.07 24.36 51.09
CA GLN A 33 9.18 23.20 50.93
C GLN A 33 10.02 21.96 51.17
N ALA A 34 9.51 21.04 52.01
CA ALA A 34 10.10 19.72 52.10
C ALA A 34 9.94 19.06 50.73
N HIS A 35 11.04 18.55 50.17
CA HIS A 35 10.98 17.76 48.94
C HIS A 35 10.23 16.47 49.25
N GLU A 36 9.26 16.09 48.41
CA GLU A 36 8.59 14.79 48.52
C GLU A 36 9.61 13.69 48.15
N PRO A 37 9.95 12.75 49.03
CA PRO A 37 11.02 11.77 48.76
C PRO A 37 10.75 10.85 47.55
N ALA A 38 9.48 10.73 47.15
CA ALA A 38 9.08 9.98 45.97
C ALA A 38 9.34 10.73 44.64
N THR A 39 9.64 12.02 44.64
CA THR A 39 10.04 12.79 43.44
C THR A 39 11.55 13.07 43.41
N GLU A 40 12.33 12.50 44.33
CA GLU A 40 13.80 12.54 44.30
C GLU A 40 14.29 11.52 43.25
N TRP A 41 14.39 11.93 41.99
CA TRP A 41 14.61 11.04 40.83
C TRP A 41 15.89 10.19 40.90
N SER A 42 16.92 10.66 41.63
CA SER A 42 18.12 9.89 41.98
C SER A 42 17.84 8.63 42.83
N SER A 43 16.61 8.46 43.34
CA SER A 43 16.13 7.27 44.03
C SER A 43 15.53 6.23 43.09
N TYR A 44 15.46 6.47 41.78
CA TYR A 44 14.94 5.52 40.80
C TYR A 44 16.03 5.03 39.86
N GLU A 45 15.83 3.85 39.29
CA GLU A 45 16.66 3.33 38.21
C GLU A 45 15.84 2.74 37.06
N LYS A 46 16.19 3.11 35.83
CA LYS A 46 15.67 2.52 34.59
C LYS A 46 16.66 1.47 34.06
N ILE A 47 16.35 0.21 34.32
CA ILE A 47 17.19 -0.96 34.00
C ILE A 47 16.81 -1.47 32.61
N THR A 48 17.78 -1.50 31.68
CA THR A 48 17.58 -2.16 30.37
C THR A 48 17.51 -3.68 30.55
N LEU A 49 16.39 -4.30 30.15
CA LEU A 49 16.21 -5.75 30.15
C LEU A 49 16.66 -6.37 28.82
N THR A 50 16.36 -5.71 27.69
CA THR A 50 16.82 -6.11 26.36
C THR A 50 16.74 -4.96 25.35
N LYS A 51 17.54 -5.06 24.28
CA LYS A 51 17.43 -4.28 23.04
C LYS A 51 16.90 -5.10 21.86
N ASN A 52 16.67 -6.40 22.04
CA ASN A 52 16.11 -7.28 21.02
C ASN A 52 14.58 -7.35 21.15
N VAL A 53 13.89 -6.27 20.75
CA VAL A 53 12.41 -6.18 20.82
C VAL A 53 11.70 -6.36 19.47
N GLY A 54 12.40 -6.14 18.35
CA GLY A 54 11.79 -6.13 17.01
C GLY A 54 11.24 -4.74 16.69
N GLU A 55 10.15 -4.66 15.93
CA GLU A 55 9.30 -3.46 15.82
C GLU A 55 8.22 -3.58 16.90
N PRO A 56 8.46 -3.08 18.14
CA PRO A 56 7.69 -3.46 19.31
C PRO A 56 6.29 -2.87 19.28
N ILE A 57 5.31 -3.60 19.82
CA ILE A 57 3.96 -3.07 20.03
C ILE A 57 3.54 -3.19 21.49
N ASP A 58 3.55 -4.39 22.08
CA ASP A 58 2.82 -4.69 23.32
C ASP A 58 3.63 -5.61 24.25
N LEU A 59 3.40 -5.54 25.56
CA LEU A 59 4.08 -6.33 26.58
C LEU A 59 3.11 -6.97 27.59
N ALA A 60 3.55 -8.09 28.19
CA ALA A 60 2.87 -8.75 29.30
C ALA A 60 3.88 -9.33 30.31
N VAL A 61 3.81 -8.91 31.57
CA VAL A 61 4.67 -9.38 32.66
C VAL A 61 4.09 -10.65 33.28
N LEU A 62 4.79 -11.77 33.11
CA LEU A 62 4.42 -13.05 33.68
C LEU A 62 4.56 -13.04 35.23
N PRO A 63 3.83 -13.90 35.97
CA PRO A 63 3.96 -14.01 37.44
C PRO A 63 5.37 -14.38 37.95
N ASP A 64 6.25 -14.90 37.08
CA ASP A 64 7.67 -15.16 37.38
C ASP A 64 8.63 -14.04 36.93
N ARG A 65 8.07 -12.90 36.47
CA ARG A 65 8.73 -11.67 36.00
C ARG A 65 9.49 -11.76 34.69
N ARG A 66 9.35 -12.86 33.96
CA ARG A 66 9.66 -12.88 32.53
C ARG A 66 8.61 -12.04 31.79
N VAL A 67 8.98 -11.47 30.65
CA VAL A 67 8.11 -10.56 29.90
C VAL A 67 7.86 -11.15 28.52
N LEU A 68 6.61 -11.33 28.16
CA LEU A 68 6.21 -11.53 26.77
C LEU A 68 6.13 -10.16 26.09
N HIS A 69 6.55 -10.06 24.84
CA HIS A 69 6.31 -8.86 24.02
C HIS A 69 6.10 -9.22 22.55
N THR A 70 5.31 -8.40 21.86
CA THR A 70 5.01 -8.56 20.44
C THR A 70 5.90 -7.66 19.58
N ALA A 71 6.12 -8.08 18.34
CA ALA A 71 6.41 -7.14 17.26
C ALA A 71 5.36 -7.23 16.16
N ARG A 72 5.11 -6.11 15.47
CA ARG A 72 4.03 -5.98 14.47
C ARG A 72 4.12 -7.01 13.34
N ASN A 73 5.33 -7.48 13.03
CA ASN A 73 5.60 -8.53 12.05
C ASN A 73 5.02 -9.92 12.38
N GLY A 74 4.46 -10.11 13.59
CA GLY A 74 3.88 -11.38 14.06
C GLY A 74 4.76 -12.15 15.05
N ASP A 75 5.98 -11.70 15.34
CA ASP A 75 6.86 -12.35 16.32
C ASP A 75 6.38 -12.10 17.76
N ILE A 76 6.46 -13.14 18.59
CA ILE A 76 6.24 -13.08 20.03
C ILE A 76 7.56 -13.46 20.69
N ARG A 77 8.07 -12.56 21.53
CA ARG A 77 9.35 -12.70 22.24
C ARG A 77 9.10 -12.96 23.72
N LEU A 78 10.05 -13.66 24.34
CA LEU A 78 10.15 -13.84 25.78
C LEU A 78 11.50 -13.30 26.24
N THR A 79 11.48 -12.30 27.12
CA THR A 79 12.65 -11.79 27.84
C THR A 79 12.65 -12.33 29.26
N ASP A 80 13.82 -12.83 29.71
CA ASP A 80 14.04 -13.29 31.08
C ASP A 80 15.05 -12.37 31.79
N PRO A 81 14.59 -11.47 32.67
CA PRO A 81 15.46 -10.56 33.43
C PRO A 81 16.48 -11.26 34.34
N ALA A 82 16.21 -12.49 34.77
CA ALA A 82 17.14 -13.24 35.63
C ALA A 82 18.34 -13.82 34.85
N THR A 83 18.24 -13.88 33.51
CA THR A 83 19.31 -14.38 32.63
C THR A 83 19.82 -13.34 31.64
N GLY A 84 19.11 -12.22 31.44
CA GLY A 84 19.39 -11.20 30.44
C GLY A 84 19.12 -11.65 29.00
N VAL A 85 18.42 -12.78 28.81
CA VAL A 85 18.22 -13.44 27.51
C VAL A 85 16.84 -13.10 26.95
N THR A 86 16.78 -12.83 25.64
CA THR A 86 15.52 -12.67 24.89
C THR A 86 15.48 -13.65 23.73
N LYS A 87 14.33 -14.27 23.47
CA LYS A 87 14.12 -15.23 22.36
C LYS A 87 12.78 -14.99 21.71
N ILE A 88 12.70 -15.14 20.38
CA ILE A 88 11.42 -15.34 19.69
C ILE A 88 10.93 -16.74 20.07
N VAL A 89 9.74 -16.84 20.68
CA VAL A 89 9.13 -18.10 21.13
C VAL A 89 8.07 -18.61 20.16
N ASN A 90 7.40 -17.70 19.44
CA ASN A 90 6.41 -18.00 18.41
C ASN A 90 6.42 -16.90 17.33
N THR A 91 5.91 -17.23 16.14
CA THR A 91 5.56 -16.23 15.10
C THR A 91 4.18 -16.58 14.55
N VAL A 92 3.28 -15.60 14.48
CA VAL A 92 1.91 -15.73 13.95
C VAL A 92 1.86 -15.17 12.52
N PRO A 93 1.29 -15.88 11.52
CA PRO A 93 1.16 -15.35 10.16
C PRO A 93 0.14 -14.20 10.06
N VAL A 94 0.64 -12.97 9.97
CA VAL A 94 -0.17 -11.75 9.90
C VAL A 94 -0.23 -11.12 8.50
N TYR A 95 -1.27 -10.32 8.26
CA TYR A 95 -1.28 -9.25 7.26
C TYR A 95 -0.71 -8.00 7.93
N ASN A 96 0.29 -7.36 7.32
CA ASN A 96 1.07 -6.29 7.96
C ASN A 96 1.33 -5.07 7.06
N ASN A 97 0.41 -4.79 6.12
CA ASN A 97 0.43 -3.53 5.38
C ASN A 97 -0.20 -2.44 6.24
N SER A 98 0.42 -1.26 6.29
CA SER A 98 0.04 -0.22 7.26
C SER A 98 0.10 -0.75 8.69
N GLU A 99 -0.60 -0.12 9.64
CA GLU A 99 -0.52 -0.46 11.07
C GLU A 99 -1.03 -1.86 11.43
N ASP A 100 -1.66 -2.58 10.49
CA ASP A 100 -1.99 -3.98 10.69
C ASP A 100 -0.76 -4.83 11.00
N GLY A 101 -0.99 -5.93 11.71
CA GLY A 101 0.03 -6.84 12.21
C GLY A 101 -0.46 -7.62 13.42
N LEU A 102 0.48 -8.08 14.24
CA LEU A 102 0.21 -8.50 15.62
C LEU A 102 0.27 -7.27 16.51
N GLN A 103 -0.82 -6.97 17.21
CA GLN A 103 -0.87 -5.86 18.17
C GLN A 103 -0.52 -6.42 19.56
N THR A 104 -1.48 -7.07 20.20
CA THR A 104 -1.48 -7.27 21.65
C THR A 104 -1.09 -8.67 22.11
N VAL A 105 -0.53 -8.78 23.32
CA VAL A 105 -0.28 -9.99 24.11
C VAL A 105 -0.68 -9.76 25.57
N SER A 106 -1.77 -10.39 26.03
CA SER A 106 -2.30 -10.16 27.39
C SER A 106 -2.55 -11.48 28.14
N LEU A 107 -2.44 -11.47 29.47
CA LEU A 107 -2.59 -12.67 30.31
C LEU A 107 -4.00 -12.78 30.91
N ASP A 108 -4.61 -13.96 30.85
CA ASP A 108 -5.89 -14.19 31.56
C ASP A 108 -5.76 -13.85 33.06
N PRO A 109 -6.75 -13.24 33.74
CA PRO A 109 -6.66 -12.96 35.18
C PRO A 109 -6.44 -14.20 36.06
N ARG A 110 -6.70 -15.41 35.52
CA ARG A 110 -6.38 -16.70 36.17
C ARG A 110 -5.20 -17.41 35.50
N PHE A 111 -4.26 -16.68 34.89
CA PHE A 111 -3.14 -17.24 34.13
C PHE A 111 -2.30 -18.25 34.94
N ALA A 112 -2.12 -18.00 36.24
CA ALA A 112 -1.42 -18.92 37.14
C ALA A 112 -2.10 -20.32 37.26
N GLU A 113 -3.41 -20.40 37.01
CA GLU A 113 -4.20 -21.64 37.04
C GLU A 113 -4.45 -22.22 35.65
N ASN A 114 -4.73 -21.36 34.67
CA ASN A 114 -5.26 -21.77 33.37
C ASN A 114 -4.28 -21.60 32.19
N HIS A 115 -3.22 -20.81 32.35
CA HIS A 115 -2.19 -20.57 31.34
C HIS A 115 -2.73 -20.10 29.97
N TRP A 116 -3.80 -19.29 29.95
CA TRP A 116 -4.30 -18.66 28.72
C TRP A 116 -3.61 -17.30 28.46
N VAL A 117 -3.09 -17.13 27.24
CA VAL A 117 -2.58 -15.86 26.71
C VAL A 117 -3.44 -15.44 25.53
N TYR A 118 -3.84 -14.18 25.48
CA TYR A 118 -4.66 -13.59 24.43
C TYR A 118 -3.78 -12.83 23.44
N LEU A 119 -4.13 -12.87 22.15
CA LEU A 119 -3.48 -12.11 21.08
C LEU A 119 -4.54 -11.42 20.21
N TYR A 120 -4.33 -10.15 19.89
CA TYR A 120 -5.12 -9.42 18.89
C TYR A 120 -4.29 -9.15 17.64
N TYR A 121 -4.75 -9.60 16.47
CA TYR A 121 -3.95 -9.52 15.24
C TYR A 121 -4.79 -9.50 13.95
N ALA A 122 -4.16 -9.02 12.89
CA ALA A 122 -4.62 -9.08 11.51
C ALA A 122 -4.21 -10.43 10.87
N PRO A 123 -5.10 -11.42 10.72
CA PRO A 123 -4.74 -12.73 10.17
C PRO A 123 -4.41 -12.63 8.68
N LYS A 124 -3.34 -13.32 8.26
CA LYS A 124 -2.92 -13.36 6.84
C LYS A 124 -3.93 -14.02 5.91
N THR A 125 -4.68 -14.99 6.44
CA THR A 125 -5.74 -15.72 5.73
C THR A 125 -7.05 -15.65 6.51
N MET A 126 -8.11 -15.24 5.84
CA MET A 126 -9.41 -14.99 6.43
C MET A 126 -10.44 -16.05 6.01
N SER A 127 -11.55 -16.10 6.73
CA SER A 127 -12.64 -17.06 6.50
C SER A 127 -13.87 -16.37 5.91
N ALA A 128 -14.64 -17.10 5.09
CA ALA A 128 -15.87 -16.59 4.48
C ALA A 128 -16.83 -16.01 5.55
N PRO A 129 -17.57 -14.91 5.25
CA PRO A 129 -17.83 -14.34 3.92
C PRO A 129 -16.73 -13.40 3.38
N TYR A 130 -15.67 -13.16 4.14
CA TYR A 130 -14.53 -12.34 3.69
C TYR A 130 -13.73 -13.04 2.57
N PRO A 131 -13.00 -12.28 1.73
CA PRO A 131 -11.97 -12.81 0.85
C PRO A 131 -10.97 -13.66 1.63
N GLU A 132 -10.43 -14.73 1.02
CA GLU A 132 -9.44 -15.60 1.68
C GLU A 132 -8.14 -14.83 2.02
N THR A 133 -7.76 -13.87 1.18
CA THR A 133 -6.61 -12.98 1.38
C THR A 133 -6.92 -11.58 0.85
N THR A 134 -6.38 -10.55 1.50
CA THR A 134 -6.36 -9.18 0.96
C THR A 134 -5.52 -9.11 -0.34
N PRO A 135 -5.89 -8.29 -1.34
CA PRO A 135 -4.99 -7.91 -2.43
C PRO A 135 -3.69 -7.26 -1.91
N ALA A 136 -2.63 -7.30 -2.72
CA ALA A 136 -1.36 -6.67 -2.38
C ALA A 136 -1.39 -5.15 -2.64
N GLY A 137 -0.65 -4.39 -1.82
CA GLY A 137 -0.62 -2.93 -1.86
C GLY A 137 -1.89 -2.29 -1.30
N SER A 138 -2.07 -1.01 -1.62
CA SER A 138 -3.15 -0.18 -1.08
C SER A 138 -4.38 -0.13 -1.99
N ALA A 139 -5.56 -0.02 -1.38
CA ALA A 139 -6.84 0.17 -2.04
C ALA A 139 -6.90 1.57 -2.68
N PRO A 140 -7.49 1.72 -3.88
CA PRO A 140 -7.58 3.01 -4.54
C PRO A 140 -8.49 3.97 -3.76
N ASN A 141 -8.21 5.27 -3.86
CA ASN A 141 -8.98 6.30 -3.18
C ASN A 141 -10.42 6.43 -3.74
N SER A 142 -10.64 6.05 -5.00
CA SER A 142 -11.95 6.05 -5.66
C SER A 142 -12.13 4.83 -6.55
N LEU A 143 -13.39 4.54 -6.91
CA LEU A 143 -13.74 3.42 -7.78
C LEU A 143 -13.01 3.51 -9.13
N PRO A 144 -12.37 2.41 -9.59
CA PRO A 144 -11.86 2.32 -10.95
C PRO A 144 -12.96 2.57 -11.98
N ALA A 145 -12.61 3.16 -13.12
CA ALA A 145 -13.58 3.53 -14.16
C ALA A 145 -14.42 2.33 -14.62
N GLY A 146 -15.74 2.41 -14.41
CA GLY A 146 -16.71 1.36 -14.76
C GLY A 146 -16.98 0.33 -13.66
N ALA A 147 -16.36 0.44 -12.49
CA ALA A 147 -16.71 -0.32 -11.29
C ALA A 147 -17.92 0.30 -10.56
N ASP A 148 -18.52 -0.49 -9.66
CA ASP A 148 -19.51 -0.05 -8.66
C ASP A 148 -19.02 -0.40 -7.24
N ASP A 149 -19.78 -0.03 -6.22
CA ASP A 149 -19.42 -0.25 -4.81
C ASP A 149 -19.17 -1.74 -4.45
N THR A 150 -19.56 -2.71 -5.29
CA THR A 150 -19.20 -4.12 -5.04
C THR A 150 -17.69 -4.39 -5.18
N TYR A 151 -16.95 -3.51 -5.86
CA TYR A 151 -15.48 -3.54 -5.96
C TYR A 151 -14.81 -3.54 -4.59
N TRP A 152 -15.35 -2.82 -3.60
CA TRP A 152 -14.77 -2.71 -2.26
C TRP A 152 -14.79 -4.02 -1.46
N ASN A 153 -15.63 -5.00 -1.83
CA ASN A 153 -15.72 -6.28 -1.10
C ASN A 153 -14.42 -7.10 -1.12
N GLN A 154 -13.56 -6.93 -2.13
CA GLN A 154 -12.25 -7.60 -2.17
C GLN A 154 -11.27 -7.09 -1.10
N TRP A 155 -11.55 -5.92 -0.53
CA TRP A 155 -10.75 -5.25 0.49
C TRP A 155 -11.38 -5.36 1.89
N LYS A 156 -12.49 -6.08 2.05
CA LYS A 156 -13.03 -6.36 3.40
C LYS A 156 -12.16 -7.38 4.11
N GLY A 157 -11.94 -7.17 5.40
CA GLY A 157 -11.25 -8.11 6.28
C GLY A 157 -11.72 -8.00 7.72
N TYR A 158 -10.94 -8.55 8.63
CA TYR A 158 -11.15 -8.36 10.06
C TYR A 158 -9.84 -8.53 10.83
N ASN A 159 -9.69 -7.83 11.96
CA ASN A 159 -8.74 -8.21 13.02
C ASN A 159 -9.45 -9.16 13.99
N GLN A 160 -8.72 -10.07 14.63
CA GLN A 160 -9.30 -11.07 15.52
C GLN A 160 -8.59 -11.13 16.88
N LEU A 161 -9.39 -11.27 17.94
CA LEU A 161 -8.91 -11.65 19.27
C LEU A 161 -8.99 -13.16 19.41
N SER A 162 -7.88 -13.80 19.73
CA SER A 162 -7.78 -15.24 19.99
C SER A 162 -7.01 -15.51 21.27
N ARG A 163 -7.12 -16.71 21.83
CA ARG A 163 -6.27 -17.14 22.95
C ARG A 163 -5.64 -18.51 22.74
N PHE A 164 -4.50 -18.71 23.38
CA PHE A 164 -3.59 -19.86 23.23
C PHE A 164 -3.06 -20.30 24.58
N LYS A 165 -2.74 -21.60 24.73
CA LYS A 165 -2.13 -22.14 25.95
C LYS A 165 -0.63 -21.87 26.00
N TRP A 166 -0.18 -21.31 27.11
CA TRP A 166 1.25 -21.21 27.45
C TRP A 166 1.79 -22.54 27.98
N THR A 167 2.92 -22.97 27.44
CA THR A 167 3.61 -24.23 27.80
C THR A 167 4.66 -24.05 28.91
N GLY A 168 4.86 -22.82 29.39
CA GLY A 168 5.98 -22.43 30.25
C GLY A 168 7.15 -21.78 29.50
N ASN A 169 7.23 -21.95 28.17
CA ASN A 169 8.28 -21.41 27.32
C ASN A 169 7.87 -20.99 25.89
N ALA A 170 6.65 -21.33 25.45
CA ALA A 170 6.05 -20.92 24.17
C ALA A 170 4.52 -21.01 24.26
N LEU A 171 3.82 -20.52 23.24
CA LEU A 171 2.39 -20.78 23.00
C LEU A 171 2.21 -22.07 22.18
N ASP A 172 1.28 -22.93 22.60
CA ASP A 172 0.77 -24.01 21.77
C ASP A 172 -0.27 -23.46 20.78
N LEU A 173 0.20 -23.10 19.58
CA LEU A 173 -0.64 -22.55 18.51
C LEU A 173 -1.77 -23.52 18.06
N SER A 174 -1.71 -24.82 18.40
CA SER A 174 -2.79 -25.76 18.10
C SER A 174 -4.02 -25.62 19.02
N THR A 175 -3.89 -24.83 20.09
CA THR A 175 -4.95 -24.59 21.08
C THR A 175 -5.79 -23.32 20.82
N GLU A 176 -5.65 -22.71 19.63
CA GLU A 176 -6.34 -21.46 19.27
C GLU A 176 -7.84 -21.53 19.55
N GLN A 177 -8.32 -20.55 20.32
CA GLN A 177 -9.73 -20.23 20.47
C GLN A 177 -9.96 -18.80 19.97
N VAL A 178 -10.60 -18.67 18.81
CA VAL A 178 -11.02 -17.37 18.24
C VAL A 178 -12.26 -16.87 18.98
N ILE A 179 -12.17 -15.69 19.58
CA ILE A 179 -13.19 -15.13 20.48
C ILE A 179 -14.11 -14.16 19.72
N ILE A 180 -13.52 -13.13 19.11
CA ILE A 180 -14.26 -12.08 18.39
C ILE A 180 -13.46 -11.60 17.18
N LYS A 181 -14.18 -11.12 16.16
CA LYS A 181 -13.64 -10.54 14.93
C LYS A 181 -14.21 -9.13 14.76
N VAL A 182 -13.34 -8.17 14.53
CA VAL A 182 -13.66 -6.76 14.30
C VAL A 182 -13.45 -6.49 12.81
N GLU A 183 -14.51 -6.15 12.07
CA GLU A 183 -14.43 -5.92 10.61
C GLU A 183 -13.50 -4.74 10.29
N THR A 184 -12.70 -4.87 9.24
CA THR A 184 -11.80 -3.82 8.75
C THR A 184 -11.95 -3.64 7.24
N GLN A 185 -11.69 -2.42 6.77
CA GLN A 185 -11.47 -2.09 5.37
C GLN A 185 -9.95 -2.07 5.16
N ARG A 186 -9.43 -3.07 4.46
CA ARG A 186 -8.00 -3.31 4.22
C ARG A 186 -7.45 -2.47 3.06
N GLY A 187 -6.12 -2.41 2.98
CA GLY A 187 -5.41 -1.67 1.94
C GLY A 187 -5.41 -0.16 2.17
N GLN A 188 -5.78 0.32 3.35
CA GLN A 188 -5.58 1.70 3.75
C GLN A 188 -5.00 1.70 5.16
N CYS A 189 -4.12 2.64 5.45
CA CYS A 189 -3.85 3.08 6.81
C CYS A 189 -5.12 3.80 7.34
N CYS A 190 -5.39 4.00 8.63
CA CYS A 190 -4.64 3.65 9.84
C CYS A 190 -5.64 3.18 10.93
N HIS A 191 -5.25 3.24 12.20
CA HIS A 191 -6.06 3.11 13.42
C HIS A 191 -6.62 1.71 13.64
N VAL A 192 -5.74 0.83 14.13
CA VAL A 192 -6.09 -0.52 14.57
C VAL A 192 -6.43 -0.60 16.06
N ALA A 193 -5.82 0.25 16.90
CA ALA A 193 -5.67 0.02 18.35
C ALA A 193 -5.29 -1.45 18.62
N GLY A 194 -5.84 -2.06 19.68
CA GLY A 194 -5.84 -3.52 19.83
C GLY A 194 -5.78 -4.05 21.25
N ASP A 195 -5.56 -3.14 22.21
CA ASP A 195 -5.30 -3.44 23.60
C ASP A 195 -6.42 -4.21 24.31
N VAL A 196 -6.06 -5.00 25.33
CA VAL A 196 -6.93 -5.97 26.02
C VAL A 196 -6.60 -6.05 27.51
N ASP A 197 -7.62 -5.82 28.34
CA ASP A 197 -7.53 -6.00 29.81
C ASP A 197 -8.88 -6.43 30.43
N TRP A 198 -8.95 -6.65 31.74
CA TRP A 198 -10.09 -7.26 32.45
C TRP A 198 -10.50 -6.58 33.75
N ASP A 199 -11.81 -6.50 33.98
CA ASP A 199 -12.33 -6.08 35.29
C ASP A 199 -12.29 -7.19 36.37
N ALA A 200 -12.56 -6.82 37.61
CA ALA A 200 -12.61 -7.72 38.77
C ALA A 200 -13.62 -8.89 38.64
N ASP A 201 -14.66 -8.73 37.82
CA ASP A 201 -15.63 -9.80 37.49
C ASP A 201 -15.10 -10.71 36.37
N GLY A 202 -13.94 -10.39 35.79
CA GLY A 202 -13.27 -11.07 34.69
C GLY A 202 -13.97 -10.88 33.34
N ASN A 203 -14.64 -9.74 33.13
CA ASN A 203 -15.07 -9.33 31.78
C ASN A 203 -13.86 -8.73 31.05
N LEU A 204 -13.66 -9.16 29.81
CA LEU A 204 -12.60 -8.68 28.93
C LEU A 204 -13.05 -7.40 28.23
N TYR A 205 -12.16 -6.42 28.16
CA TYR A 205 -12.28 -5.22 27.35
C TYR A 205 -11.35 -5.34 26.14
N LEU A 206 -11.75 -4.75 25.01
CA LEU A 206 -10.94 -4.71 23.79
C LEU A 206 -11.05 -3.32 23.15
N ALA A 207 -9.92 -2.64 23.02
CA ALA A 207 -9.80 -1.38 22.30
C ALA A 207 -9.77 -1.61 20.78
N THR A 208 -10.48 -0.78 20.01
CA THR A 208 -10.56 -0.89 18.54
C THR A 208 -10.55 0.48 17.88
N GLY A 209 -9.62 0.68 16.94
CA GLY A 209 -9.55 1.91 16.15
C GLY A 209 -10.66 1.99 15.09
N ASP A 210 -10.87 3.19 14.56
CA ASP A 210 -11.93 3.52 13.60
C ASP A 210 -11.64 3.05 12.17
N ASN A 211 -10.42 2.55 11.93
CA ASN A 211 -9.95 2.04 10.64
C ASN A 211 -10.07 3.09 9.51
N THR A 212 -9.83 4.37 9.80
CA THR A 212 -9.97 5.50 8.84
C THR A 212 -8.72 6.37 8.84
N PRO A 213 -8.03 6.60 7.69
CA PRO A 213 -6.82 7.42 7.67
C PRO A 213 -7.10 8.90 7.97
N ALA A 214 -6.12 9.57 8.57
CA ALA A 214 -6.14 11.02 8.76
C ALA A 214 -6.13 11.78 7.43
N GLY A 215 -5.18 11.47 6.54
CA GLY A 215 -5.06 12.03 5.19
C GLY A 215 -6.10 11.53 4.19
N ALA A 216 -7.35 11.32 4.61
CA ALA A 216 -8.44 10.92 3.71
C ALA A 216 -8.80 12.05 2.73
N PRO A 217 -8.95 11.78 1.41
CA PRO A 217 -9.31 12.75 0.37
C PRO A 217 -10.23 13.91 0.78
N GLY A 218 -9.66 15.10 0.89
CA GLY A 218 -10.28 16.36 1.28
C GLY A 218 -10.34 16.63 2.79
N ALA A 219 -9.81 15.78 3.66
CA ALA A 219 -9.85 15.92 5.12
C ALA A 219 -8.98 17.06 5.64
N ASN A 220 -7.78 17.24 5.08
CA ASN A 220 -6.83 18.31 5.44
C ASN A 220 -6.58 18.40 6.97
N GLY A 221 -6.39 17.25 7.62
CA GLY A 221 -6.22 17.12 9.08
C GLY A 221 -7.50 17.16 9.93
N TYR A 222 -8.67 17.44 9.35
CA TYR A 222 -9.95 17.46 10.09
C TYR A 222 -10.64 16.08 10.05
N ALA A 223 -11.79 15.95 10.73
CA ALA A 223 -12.59 14.73 10.76
C ALA A 223 -12.82 14.09 9.36
N PRO A 224 -12.28 12.88 9.09
CA PRO A 224 -12.38 12.19 7.81
C PRO A 224 -13.76 11.51 7.68
N ASN A 225 -14.74 12.32 7.27
CA ASN A 225 -16.14 11.95 7.10
C ASN A 225 -16.52 11.88 5.61
N ASN A 226 -15.63 11.41 4.74
CA ASN A 226 -15.83 11.45 3.28
C ASN A 226 -16.64 10.25 2.78
N ASP A 227 -17.96 10.43 2.69
CA ASP A 227 -18.87 9.46 2.08
C ASP A 227 -19.28 9.80 0.64
N ALA A 228 -18.55 10.67 -0.07
CA ALA A 228 -18.91 11.09 -1.43
C ALA A 228 -19.05 9.89 -2.42
N PRO A 229 -19.96 9.95 -3.41
CA PRO A 229 -20.21 8.83 -4.32
C PRO A 229 -18.97 8.33 -5.05
N GLY A 230 -18.71 7.03 -4.96
CA GLY A 230 -17.56 6.37 -5.59
C GLY A 230 -16.21 6.54 -4.88
N MET A 231 -16.14 7.28 -3.76
CA MET A 231 -14.97 7.26 -2.88
C MET A 231 -14.89 5.95 -2.09
N ASN A 232 -13.68 5.58 -1.65
CA ASN A 232 -13.45 4.40 -0.82
C ASN A 232 -14.22 4.52 0.51
N PRO A 233 -15.01 3.51 0.93
CA PRO A 233 -15.71 3.56 2.22
C PRO A 233 -14.75 3.72 3.40
N GLY A 234 -13.48 3.35 3.27
CA GLY A 234 -12.46 3.53 4.31
C GLY A 234 -12.25 4.97 4.78
N PHE A 235 -12.72 5.97 4.02
CA PHE A 235 -12.55 7.41 4.29
C PHE A 235 -13.68 8.09 5.07
N ASP A 236 -14.66 7.34 5.57
CA ASP A 236 -15.78 7.87 6.34
C ASP A 236 -15.86 7.24 7.73
N SER A 237 -15.26 7.88 8.74
CA SER A 237 -15.20 7.38 10.12
C SER A 237 -16.60 7.19 10.73
N ARG A 238 -17.62 7.89 10.22
CA ARG A 238 -19.03 7.73 10.62
C ARG A 238 -19.58 6.31 10.38
N ARG A 239 -18.99 5.52 9.46
CA ARG A 239 -19.36 4.10 9.26
C ARG A 239 -18.93 3.19 10.42
N GLY A 240 -17.86 3.56 11.12
CA GLY A 240 -17.19 2.78 12.16
C GLY A 240 -17.45 3.43 13.52
N ALA A 241 -16.57 4.34 13.94
CA ALA A 241 -16.67 5.06 15.22
C ALA A 241 -18.07 5.66 15.45
N GLY A 242 -18.63 6.32 14.43
CA GLY A 242 -19.96 6.93 14.46
C GLY A 242 -21.16 5.98 14.25
N SER A 243 -20.93 4.68 14.00
CA SER A 243 -21.99 3.68 13.90
C SER A 243 -22.16 2.93 15.21
N SER A 244 -23.41 2.72 15.60
CA SER A 244 -23.78 1.88 16.75
C SER A 244 -23.92 0.39 16.39
N ASP A 245 -23.95 0.05 15.10
CA ASP A 245 -24.03 -1.34 14.61
C ASP A 245 -22.69 -1.86 14.03
N ASP A 246 -21.57 -1.20 14.38
CA ASP A 246 -20.21 -1.57 13.98
C ASP A 246 -19.32 -1.75 15.23
N LEU A 247 -18.21 -2.50 15.09
CA LEU A 247 -17.27 -2.75 16.18
C LEU A 247 -15.99 -1.89 16.10
N ARG A 248 -15.77 -1.13 15.02
CA ARG A 248 -14.63 -0.20 14.88
C ARG A 248 -14.86 1.11 15.62
N GLY A 249 -13.79 1.71 16.13
CA GLY A 249 -13.86 2.96 16.89
C GLY A 249 -14.71 2.79 18.14
N LYS A 250 -14.39 1.75 18.92
CA LYS A 250 -15.09 1.33 20.15
C LYS A 250 -14.09 0.88 21.21
N ILE A 251 -14.52 0.89 22.47
CA ILE A 251 -14.01 -0.03 23.50
C ILE A 251 -15.14 -1.01 23.79
N LEU A 252 -14.87 -2.30 23.56
CA LEU A 252 -15.82 -3.39 23.72
C LEU A 252 -15.71 -3.99 25.13
N ARG A 253 -16.78 -4.60 25.64
CA ARG A 253 -16.77 -5.38 26.90
C ARG A 253 -17.56 -6.68 26.74
N ILE A 254 -16.90 -7.82 26.93
CA ILE A 254 -17.46 -9.17 26.76
C ILE A 254 -17.04 -10.10 27.90
N LYS A 255 -17.79 -11.18 28.14
CA LYS A 255 -17.42 -12.23 29.10
C LYS A 255 -17.09 -13.53 28.38
N VAL A 256 -15.80 -13.85 28.27
CA VAL A 256 -15.28 -15.04 27.58
C VAL A 256 -15.52 -16.31 28.42
N ALA A 257 -16.04 -17.35 27.80
CA ALA A 257 -16.30 -18.68 28.38
C ALA A 257 -15.10 -19.63 28.19
N ASP A 258 -15.07 -20.78 28.87
CA ASP A 258 -13.93 -21.73 28.81
C ASP A 258 -13.73 -22.38 27.42
N ASP A 259 -14.74 -22.39 26.55
CA ASP A 259 -14.66 -22.90 25.17
C ASP A 259 -14.24 -21.84 24.13
N GLY A 260 -14.04 -20.59 24.54
CA GLY A 260 -13.68 -19.47 23.67
C GLY A 260 -14.87 -18.69 23.11
N THR A 261 -16.11 -19.16 23.31
CA THR A 261 -17.30 -18.32 23.06
C THR A 261 -17.37 -17.17 24.08
N TYR A 262 -18.23 -16.18 23.86
CA TYR A 262 -18.47 -15.11 24.83
C TYR A 262 -19.94 -14.83 25.05
N THR A 263 -20.24 -14.13 26.14
CA THR A 263 -21.55 -13.59 26.48
C THR A 263 -21.44 -12.08 26.73
N ILE A 264 -22.56 -11.37 26.68
CA ILE A 264 -22.60 -9.92 26.95
C ILE A 264 -22.88 -9.68 28.44
N PRO A 265 -22.00 -8.98 29.18
CA PRO A 265 -22.27 -8.57 30.55
C PRO A 265 -23.34 -7.48 30.62
N GLN A 266 -23.93 -7.29 31.81
CA GLN A 266 -24.84 -6.17 32.03
C GLN A 266 -24.05 -4.86 32.18
N GLY A 267 -24.62 -3.75 31.72
CA GLY A 267 -24.01 -2.41 31.86
C GLY A 267 -23.25 -1.90 30.63
N ASN A 268 -23.28 -2.62 29.51
CA ASN A 268 -22.84 -2.10 28.21
C ASN A 268 -23.79 -0.99 27.69
N LEU A 269 -23.30 -0.16 26.76
CA LEU A 269 -23.99 1.03 26.26
C LEU A 269 -25.34 0.69 25.60
N PHE A 270 -25.41 -0.43 24.90
CA PHE A 270 -26.60 -0.93 24.22
C PHE A 270 -27.05 -2.28 24.79
N PRO A 271 -28.29 -2.41 25.29
CA PRO A 271 -28.80 -3.68 25.79
C PRO A 271 -28.89 -4.77 24.69
N PRO A 272 -28.60 -6.04 25.00
CA PRO A 272 -28.79 -7.16 24.07
C PRO A 272 -30.18 -7.19 23.44
N GLY A 273 -30.23 -7.24 22.11
CA GLY A 273 -31.48 -7.24 21.33
C GLY A 273 -32.08 -5.87 21.04
N THR A 274 -31.34 -4.78 21.26
CA THR A 274 -31.71 -3.45 20.74
C THR A 274 -31.41 -3.36 19.25
N ASP A 275 -32.44 -3.08 18.44
CA ASP A 275 -32.34 -3.00 16.98
C ASP A 275 -31.28 -1.96 16.54
N LYS A 276 -30.52 -2.27 15.48
CA LYS A 276 -29.44 -1.45 14.92
C LYS A 276 -28.31 -1.10 15.92
N THR A 277 -27.99 -2.00 16.85
CA THR A 277 -26.90 -1.80 17.82
C THR A 277 -26.11 -3.07 18.12
N ARG A 278 -24.80 -2.90 18.40
CA ARG A 278 -23.91 -3.94 18.91
C ARG A 278 -23.87 -3.92 20.44
N PRO A 279 -24.37 -4.98 21.13
CA PRO A 279 -24.39 -5.01 22.58
C PRO A 279 -23.01 -5.25 23.21
N GLU A 280 -21.97 -5.53 22.42
CA GLU A 280 -20.57 -5.59 22.85
C GLU A 280 -20.00 -4.21 23.25
N ILE A 281 -20.61 -3.11 22.81
CA ILE A 281 -20.07 -1.75 22.96
C ILE A 281 -20.17 -1.27 24.41
N PHE A 282 -19.04 -0.86 25.00
CA PHE A 282 -18.98 -0.17 26.29
C PHE A 282 -18.68 1.33 26.11
N VAL A 283 -17.68 1.68 25.29
CA VAL A 283 -17.46 3.05 24.79
C VAL A 283 -17.64 3.07 23.27
N THR A 284 -18.30 4.10 22.74
CA THR A 284 -18.40 4.36 21.30
C THR A 284 -17.84 5.72 20.92
N GLY A 285 -17.46 5.88 19.65
CA GLY A 285 -17.03 7.17 19.12
C GLY A 285 -15.64 7.55 19.59
N VAL A 286 -14.68 6.67 19.31
CA VAL A 286 -13.23 6.82 19.57
C VAL A 286 -12.46 6.61 18.26
N ARG A 287 -11.29 7.24 18.09
CA ARG A 287 -10.52 7.24 16.82
C ARG A 287 -9.50 6.12 16.77
N ASN A 288 -8.53 6.12 17.68
CA ASN A 288 -7.51 5.10 17.85
C ASN A 288 -7.10 5.05 19.34
N PRO A 289 -7.90 4.40 20.20
CA PRO A 289 -7.59 4.28 21.62
C PRO A 289 -6.47 3.24 21.82
N PHE A 290 -5.21 3.63 21.57
CA PHE A 290 -4.13 2.67 21.32
C PHE A 290 -3.73 1.88 22.58
N ARG A 291 -3.77 2.52 23.75
CA ARG A 291 -3.48 1.91 25.07
C ARG A 291 -4.60 2.17 26.08
N MET A 292 -4.93 1.16 26.89
CA MET A 292 -5.90 1.26 27.99
C MET A 292 -5.59 0.30 29.15
N ASP A 293 -6.13 0.60 30.33
CA ASP A 293 -6.04 -0.21 31.55
C ASP A 293 -7.41 -0.28 32.25
N VAL A 294 -7.75 -1.43 32.82
CA VAL A 294 -9.03 -1.70 33.50
C VAL A 294 -8.78 -2.02 34.97
N ASP A 295 -8.66 -0.97 35.78
CA ASP A 295 -8.40 -1.13 37.19
C ASP A 295 -9.56 -1.77 37.97
N ALA A 296 -9.27 -2.94 38.52
CA ALA A 296 -10.15 -3.75 39.35
C ALA A 296 -10.47 -3.12 40.72
N GLU A 297 -9.60 -2.28 41.29
CA GLU A 297 -9.81 -1.71 42.63
C GLU A 297 -10.69 -0.45 42.61
N THR A 298 -10.44 0.47 41.69
CA THR A 298 -11.28 1.68 41.50
C THR A 298 -12.56 1.38 40.72
N GLY A 299 -12.58 0.31 39.92
CA GLY A 299 -13.69 -0.02 39.02
C GLY A 299 -13.80 0.99 37.88
N THR A 300 -12.67 1.32 37.26
CA THR A 300 -12.57 2.27 36.14
C THR A 300 -11.77 1.72 34.95
N LEU A 301 -11.87 2.41 33.82
CA LEU A 301 -11.12 2.20 32.59
C LEU A 301 -10.32 3.48 32.34
N SER A 302 -8.98 3.40 32.41
CA SER A 302 -8.01 4.44 32.05
C SER A 302 -7.64 4.27 30.58
N TRP A 303 -7.79 5.29 29.73
CA TRP A 303 -7.50 5.17 28.30
C TRP A 303 -7.19 6.52 27.66
N ALA A 304 -6.47 6.49 26.53
CA ALA A 304 -6.17 7.68 25.74
C ALA A 304 -6.47 7.46 24.25
N ASP A 305 -6.81 8.52 23.53
CA ASP A 305 -7.27 8.47 22.14
C ASP A 305 -6.51 9.47 21.26
N TYR A 306 -6.04 9.01 20.10
CA TYR A 306 -5.33 9.86 19.14
C TYR A 306 -6.29 10.80 18.41
N GLY A 307 -6.01 12.11 18.43
CA GLY A 307 -6.71 13.14 17.67
C GLY A 307 -6.39 13.15 16.18
N PRO A 308 -7.12 13.96 15.38
CA PRO A 308 -6.78 14.20 13.98
C PRO A 308 -5.74 15.31 13.80
N ASP A 309 -5.16 15.43 12.61
CA ASP A 309 -3.88 16.10 12.37
C ASP A 309 -3.98 17.62 12.05
N ALA A 310 -5.11 18.29 12.37
CA ALA A 310 -5.30 19.71 12.03
C ALA A 310 -4.62 20.65 13.04
N GLY A 311 -3.39 21.10 12.80
CA GLY A 311 -2.68 22.04 13.70
C GLY A 311 -3.34 23.42 13.94
N THR A 312 -4.44 23.76 13.26
CA THR A 312 -5.24 24.99 13.52
C THR A 312 -6.75 24.73 13.34
N ALA A 313 -7.59 25.60 13.93
CA ALA A 313 -9.05 25.49 13.85
C ALA A 313 -9.65 26.38 12.75
N ASP A 314 -10.60 25.87 11.97
CA ASP A 314 -11.36 26.62 10.96
C ASP A 314 -12.81 26.89 11.45
N PRO A 315 -13.22 28.17 11.61
CA PRO A 315 -14.59 28.56 11.93
C PRO A 315 -15.68 28.07 10.96
N ASN A 316 -15.31 27.52 9.80
CA ASN A 316 -16.20 26.92 8.81
C ASN A 316 -16.05 25.39 8.73
N ARG A 317 -15.35 24.74 9.67
CA ARG A 317 -15.15 23.28 9.64
C ARG A 317 -15.16 22.61 11.01
N GLY A 318 -14.42 23.14 11.98
CA GLY A 318 -14.30 22.54 13.31
C GLY A 318 -13.04 22.95 14.07
N PRO A 319 -12.82 22.33 15.25
CA PRO A 319 -11.62 22.55 16.04
C PRO A 319 -10.35 22.05 15.34
N LEU A 320 -9.21 22.45 15.91
CA LEU A 320 -7.90 21.85 15.67
C LEU A 320 -7.86 20.40 16.19
N GLY A 321 -6.77 19.70 15.88
CA GLY A 321 -6.45 18.36 16.34
C GLY A 321 -6.23 18.27 17.85
N TYR A 322 -7.10 17.52 18.54
CA TYR A 322 -6.99 17.27 19.96
C TYR A 322 -6.86 15.78 20.24
N VAL A 323 -5.81 15.42 20.97
CA VAL A 323 -5.68 14.14 21.66
C VAL A 323 -6.37 14.17 23.02
N GLU A 324 -6.83 13.01 23.49
CA GLU A 324 -7.67 12.88 24.69
C GLU A 324 -7.11 11.83 25.66
N TRP A 325 -7.27 12.07 26.97
CA TRP A 325 -7.12 11.05 28.02
C TRP A 325 -8.35 11.07 28.92
N ASN A 326 -8.83 9.88 29.31
CA ASN A 326 -10.12 9.66 29.92
C ASN A 326 -10.09 8.59 31.03
N VAL A 327 -10.94 8.76 32.05
CA VAL A 327 -11.19 7.77 33.11
C VAL A 327 -12.68 7.45 33.22
N THR A 328 -13.07 6.27 32.77
CA THR A 328 -14.48 5.87 32.63
C THR A 328 -14.89 4.85 33.69
N PRO A 329 -15.87 5.13 34.57
CA PRO A 329 -16.40 4.13 35.49
C PRO A 329 -17.01 2.93 34.75
N LEU A 330 -16.72 1.71 35.19
CA LEU A 330 -17.27 0.47 34.59
C LEU A 330 -18.80 0.31 34.75
N THR A 331 -19.44 1.25 35.44
CA THR A 331 -20.89 1.39 35.63
C THR A 331 -21.54 2.47 34.72
N LYS A 332 -20.74 3.19 33.92
CA LYS A 332 -21.12 4.39 33.17
C LYS A 332 -20.58 4.33 31.73
N PRO A 333 -21.11 3.42 30.88
CA PRO A 333 -20.75 3.38 29.45
C PRO A 333 -21.07 4.72 28.78
N MET A 334 -20.30 5.09 27.74
CA MET A 334 -20.38 6.42 27.14
C MET A 334 -20.17 6.47 25.62
N ASN A 335 -20.49 7.61 25.03
CA ASN A 335 -20.08 8.02 23.70
C ASN A 335 -19.01 9.12 23.85
N SER A 336 -17.80 8.95 23.33
CA SER A 336 -16.74 9.99 23.37
C SER A 336 -16.88 11.02 22.24
N GLY A 337 -17.72 10.75 21.23
CA GLY A 337 -18.15 11.75 20.26
C GLY A 337 -17.44 11.77 18.91
N TRP A 338 -16.29 11.10 18.75
CA TRP A 338 -15.63 10.98 17.44
C TRP A 338 -16.54 10.23 16.44
N PRO A 339 -16.64 10.65 15.15
CA PRO A 339 -15.95 11.75 14.46
C PRO A 339 -16.78 13.04 14.35
N TYR A 340 -17.69 13.29 15.29
CA TYR A 340 -18.60 14.44 15.28
C TYR A 340 -18.10 15.60 16.15
N CYS A 341 -17.33 15.28 17.18
CA CYS A 341 -16.68 16.22 18.09
C CYS A 341 -15.43 15.59 18.71
N THR A 342 -14.65 16.42 19.42
CA THR A 342 -13.44 16.04 20.18
C THR A 342 -13.25 16.98 21.37
N GLY A 343 -12.42 16.59 22.34
CA GLY A 343 -12.03 17.35 23.52
C GLY A 343 -13.24 17.70 24.38
N ASN A 344 -13.47 18.99 24.61
CA ASN A 344 -14.61 19.46 25.40
C ASN A 344 -15.94 19.48 24.60
N ASN A 345 -16.25 18.39 23.88
CA ASN A 345 -17.36 18.30 22.93
C ASN A 345 -17.34 19.42 21.86
N PHE A 346 -16.16 19.79 21.34
CA PHE A 346 -16.04 20.75 20.24
C PHE A 346 -16.56 20.11 18.94
N ASN A 347 -17.70 20.60 18.42
CA ASN A 347 -18.31 20.02 17.22
C ASN A 347 -17.48 20.31 15.94
N TYR A 348 -17.43 19.34 15.05
CA TYR A 348 -17.21 19.55 13.61
C TYR A 348 -18.55 19.85 12.91
N ASN A 349 -18.49 20.23 11.63
CA ASN A 349 -19.66 20.24 10.75
C ASN A 349 -19.67 19.06 9.77
N ASP A 350 -20.85 18.81 9.19
CA ASP A 350 -21.08 17.80 8.16
C ASP A 350 -20.52 18.32 6.82
N TRP A 351 -19.19 18.38 6.73
CA TRP A 351 -18.44 18.94 5.59
C TRP A 351 -18.77 18.20 4.29
N ASP A 352 -19.16 18.94 3.26
CA ASP A 352 -19.43 18.39 1.93
C ASP A 352 -18.10 18.17 1.19
N PHE A 353 -17.66 16.92 1.14
CA PHE A 353 -16.42 16.51 0.45
C PHE A 353 -16.53 16.52 -1.10
N GLU A 354 -17.74 16.55 -1.68
CA GLU A 354 -17.89 16.68 -3.15
C GLU A 354 -17.76 18.16 -3.57
N THR A 355 -18.30 19.09 -2.78
CA THR A 355 -18.29 20.53 -3.14
C THR A 355 -17.34 21.41 -2.33
N ALA A 356 -16.61 20.83 -1.37
CA ALA A 356 -15.69 21.48 -0.44
C ALA A 356 -16.33 22.66 0.31
N LYS A 357 -17.44 22.39 1.02
CA LYS A 357 -18.24 23.42 1.70
C LYS A 357 -18.73 23.01 3.09
N PRO A 358 -18.95 24.00 3.99
CA PRO A 358 -19.57 23.77 5.29
C PRO A 358 -21.01 23.28 5.14
N GLY A 359 -21.33 22.16 5.79
CA GLY A 359 -22.70 21.74 6.07
C GLY A 359 -23.20 22.22 7.44
N PRO A 360 -24.30 21.64 7.95
CA PRO A 360 -24.77 21.85 9.31
C PRO A 360 -23.74 21.38 10.35
N TRP A 361 -23.66 22.06 11.49
CA TRP A 361 -22.88 21.60 12.64
C TRP A 361 -23.53 20.37 13.27
N PHE A 362 -22.73 19.42 13.73
CA PHE A 362 -23.22 18.35 14.59
C PHE A 362 -23.63 18.91 15.97
N ASP A 363 -24.54 18.20 16.64
CA ASP A 363 -25.01 18.54 17.99
C ASP A 363 -24.66 17.39 18.93
N CYS A 364 -23.40 17.37 19.38
CA CYS A 364 -22.91 16.31 20.26
C CYS A 364 -23.62 16.27 21.62
N ALA A 365 -24.05 17.42 22.14
CA ALA A 365 -24.78 17.51 23.41
C ALA A 365 -26.19 16.91 23.34
N ALA A 366 -26.85 16.94 22.17
CA ALA A 366 -28.11 16.24 21.93
C ALA A 366 -27.95 14.82 21.35
N GLY A 367 -26.71 14.35 21.18
CA GLY A 367 -26.37 13.14 20.44
C GLY A 367 -26.31 13.40 18.93
N PRO A 368 -25.16 13.19 18.26
CA PRO A 368 -24.98 13.56 16.86
C PRO A 368 -25.83 12.70 15.92
N LEU A 369 -26.15 13.27 14.75
CA LEU A 369 -26.83 12.56 13.66
C LEU A 369 -25.80 11.91 12.73
N ASN A 370 -25.94 10.62 12.48
CA ASN A 370 -25.13 9.92 11.51
C ASN A 370 -25.81 9.94 10.13
N THR A 371 -25.40 10.92 9.31
CA THR A 371 -25.91 11.20 7.96
C THR A 371 -25.23 10.39 6.85
N SER A 372 -24.21 9.57 7.18
CA SER A 372 -23.44 8.78 6.22
C SER A 372 -24.30 7.82 5.39
N ARG A 373 -24.04 7.72 4.08
CA ARG A 373 -24.61 6.67 3.21
C ARG A 373 -24.22 5.24 3.61
N TRP A 374 -23.22 5.08 4.49
CA TRP A 374 -22.72 3.80 4.99
C TRP A 374 -23.26 3.43 6.39
N ASN A 375 -24.06 4.29 7.03
CA ASN A 375 -24.58 4.02 8.37
C ASN A 375 -25.54 2.81 8.40
N THR A 376 -25.16 1.77 9.15
CA THR A 376 -26.00 0.61 9.46
C THR A 376 -26.76 0.76 10.79
N GLY A 377 -26.23 1.55 11.72
CA GLY A 377 -26.71 1.72 13.08
C GLY A 377 -27.86 2.71 13.24
N LEU A 378 -27.99 3.25 14.45
CA LEU A 378 -28.94 4.32 14.76
C LEU A 378 -28.65 5.60 13.97
N ASP A 379 -29.71 6.29 13.57
CA ASP A 379 -29.60 7.58 12.86
C ASP A 379 -29.12 8.71 13.81
N ARG A 380 -29.31 8.53 15.12
CA ARG A 380 -28.82 9.42 16.19
C ARG A 380 -28.16 8.59 17.29
N LEU A 381 -26.93 8.95 17.66
CA LEU A 381 -26.20 8.34 18.78
C LEU A 381 -26.66 8.91 20.14
N PRO A 382 -26.31 8.26 21.27
CA PRO A 382 -26.37 8.90 22.58
C PRO A 382 -25.56 10.21 22.62
N PRO A 383 -25.91 11.17 23.51
CA PRO A 383 -25.09 12.36 23.76
C PRO A 383 -23.62 12.01 24.02
N ALA A 384 -22.71 12.80 23.45
CA ALA A 384 -21.29 12.66 23.70
C ALA A 384 -20.91 13.21 25.09
N VAL A 385 -19.93 12.59 25.72
CA VAL A 385 -19.34 12.99 27.00
C VAL A 385 -18.03 13.71 26.70
N PRO A 386 -17.78 14.92 27.25
CA PRO A 386 -16.50 15.61 27.09
C PRO A 386 -15.35 14.80 27.66
N ALA A 387 -14.16 14.94 27.08
CA ALA A 387 -12.94 14.32 27.58
C ALA A 387 -12.53 14.86 28.96
N ASP A 388 -11.94 14.01 29.81
CA ASP A 388 -11.43 14.40 31.13
C ASP A 388 -10.18 15.29 31.02
N LEU A 389 -9.28 14.95 30.08
CA LEU A 389 -8.15 15.77 29.63
C LEU A 389 -8.09 15.78 28.10
N TYR A 390 -7.70 16.91 27.53
CA TYR A 390 -7.41 17.03 26.10
C TYR A 390 -6.29 18.05 25.84
N TYR A 391 -5.44 17.80 24.85
CA TYR A 391 -4.35 18.71 24.47
C TYR A 391 -4.04 18.65 22.97
N GLY A 392 -3.23 19.61 22.50
CA GLY A 392 -2.68 19.64 21.14
C GLY A 392 -1.24 20.16 21.18
N ASP A 393 -0.62 20.38 20.01
CA ASP A 393 0.85 20.55 19.87
C ASP A 393 1.49 21.70 20.65
N ASN A 394 0.73 22.72 21.04
CA ASN A 394 1.25 23.90 21.73
C ASN A 394 0.46 24.15 23.02
N ASN A 395 1.13 24.63 24.07
CA ASN A 395 0.55 24.87 25.40
C ASN A 395 -0.62 25.88 25.47
N THR A 396 -0.98 26.51 24.35
CA THR A 396 -2.15 27.39 24.19
C THR A 396 -3.40 26.68 23.64
N HIS A 397 -3.29 25.42 23.19
CA HIS A 397 -4.39 24.66 22.63
C HIS A 397 -5.33 24.14 23.75
N GLN A 398 -4.77 23.81 24.93
CA GLN A 398 -5.46 23.29 26.10
C GLN A 398 -5.77 24.33 27.20
N PRO A 399 -6.68 24.03 28.14
CA PRO A 399 -6.84 24.77 29.38
C PRO A 399 -5.54 24.94 30.19
N ALA A 400 -5.39 26.11 30.81
CA ALA A 400 -4.19 26.50 31.55
C ALA A 400 -3.92 25.62 32.79
N GLU A 401 -4.95 24.93 33.28
CA GLU A 401 -4.90 23.95 34.35
C GLU A 401 -4.00 22.74 34.04
N TRP A 402 -3.85 22.39 32.75
CA TRP A 402 -3.04 21.26 32.29
C TRP A 402 -2.13 21.55 31.08
N ALA A 403 -1.84 22.84 30.84
CA ALA A 403 -0.81 23.27 29.89
C ALA A 403 0.52 22.51 30.07
N GLY A 404 0.84 22.16 31.32
CA GLY A 404 2.06 21.43 31.69
C GLY A 404 2.32 20.10 30.98
N LEU A 405 1.29 19.43 30.42
CA LEU A 405 1.50 18.17 29.67
C LEU A 405 2.49 18.35 28.51
N VAL A 406 2.34 19.41 27.72
CA VAL A 406 3.22 19.68 26.55
C VAL A 406 4.41 20.58 26.90
N ASP A 407 4.51 21.04 28.15
CA ASP A 407 5.68 21.74 28.67
C ASP A 407 6.65 20.76 29.39
N PHE A 408 6.30 19.47 29.52
CA PHE A 408 7.12 18.46 30.20
C PHE A 408 8.37 18.09 29.40
N ASP A 409 8.23 17.84 28.10
CA ASP A 409 9.33 17.80 27.12
C ASP A 409 8.79 18.40 25.80
N PRO A 410 8.96 19.72 25.56
CA PRO A 410 8.26 20.44 24.50
C PRO A 410 8.80 20.11 23.11
N GLN A 411 8.25 19.05 22.51
CA GLN A 411 8.51 18.58 21.15
C GLN A 411 7.30 18.83 20.22
N GLY A 412 7.43 18.49 18.94
CA GLY A 412 6.29 18.49 17.99
C GLY A 412 5.50 17.19 18.03
N GLY A 413 4.28 17.19 17.48
CA GLY A 413 3.41 16.01 17.44
C GLY A 413 2.72 15.65 18.77
N GLN A 414 1.83 14.66 18.70
CA GLN A 414 0.98 14.19 19.79
C GLN A 414 0.83 12.66 19.71
N GLY A 415 1.16 11.94 20.79
CA GLY A 415 1.18 10.48 20.85
C GLY A 415 0.66 9.93 22.19
N PRO A 416 -0.63 10.06 22.51
CA PRO A 416 -1.17 9.76 23.83
C PRO A 416 -1.31 8.24 24.06
N MET A 417 -0.75 7.75 25.16
CA MET A 417 -0.92 6.36 25.61
C MET A 417 -1.60 6.32 26.98
N GLY A 418 -2.72 5.61 27.06
CA GLY A 418 -3.29 5.17 28.33
C GLY A 418 -2.30 4.27 29.10
N GLY A 419 -2.53 4.10 30.39
CA GLY A 419 -1.64 3.33 31.24
C GLY A 419 -2.22 3.05 32.62
N PRO A 420 -1.51 2.22 33.41
CA PRO A 420 -2.07 1.56 34.57
C PRO A 420 -2.22 2.45 35.80
N ILE A 421 -3.19 2.11 36.63
CA ILE A 421 -3.34 2.70 37.97
C ILE A 421 -2.46 1.92 38.96
N TYR A 422 -1.52 2.60 39.61
CA TYR A 422 -0.62 1.95 40.57
C TYR A 422 -1.29 1.76 41.93
N HIS A 423 -1.31 0.51 42.43
CA HIS A 423 -1.72 0.19 43.80
C HIS A 423 -0.53 -0.31 44.62
N TYR A 424 -0.28 0.34 45.76
CA TYR A 424 0.83 0.00 46.63
C TYR A 424 0.50 -1.15 47.57
N ASP A 425 1.03 -2.34 47.28
CA ASP A 425 1.01 -3.45 48.24
C ASP A 425 2.13 -3.30 49.29
N PRO A 426 1.82 -3.05 50.59
CA PRO A 426 2.83 -3.03 51.65
C PRO A 426 3.49 -4.39 51.89
N ASP A 427 2.77 -5.49 51.68
CA ASP A 427 3.22 -6.87 51.97
C ASP A 427 4.11 -7.45 50.85
N ASN A 428 4.08 -6.87 49.63
CA ASN A 428 5.00 -7.22 48.55
C ASN A 428 6.47 -7.07 49.00
N PRO A 429 7.28 -8.14 49.07
CA PRO A 429 8.64 -8.08 49.60
C PRO A 429 9.66 -7.52 48.60
N ALA A 430 9.25 -7.18 47.37
CA ALA A 430 10.13 -6.64 46.36
C ALA A 430 10.72 -5.28 46.80
N PRO A 431 12.06 -5.13 46.82
CA PRO A 431 12.70 -3.90 47.27
C PRO A 431 12.66 -2.77 46.23
N GLY A 432 12.32 -3.08 44.97
CA GLY A 432 12.24 -2.12 43.86
C GLY A 432 10.85 -1.56 43.60
N LYS A 433 9.82 -2.00 44.33
CA LYS A 433 8.43 -1.52 44.16
C LYS A 433 8.34 0.00 44.37
N LEU A 434 7.50 0.68 43.61
CA LEU A 434 7.37 2.13 43.75
C LEU A 434 6.85 2.52 45.16
N PRO A 435 7.16 3.72 45.68
CA PRO A 435 6.67 4.16 46.97
C PRO A 435 5.15 4.30 47.02
N ALA A 436 4.56 4.13 48.22
CA ALA A 436 3.14 4.39 48.53
C ALA A 436 2.64 5.82 48.22
N TYR A 437 3.53 6.72 47.79
CA TYR A 437 3.17 8.03 47.24
C TYR A 437 2.44 7.93 45.88
N TRP A 438 2.75 6.90 45.08
CA TRP A 438 2.14 6.70 43.76
C TRP A 438 0.80 5.97 43.81
N ASP A 439 0.40 5.50 45.00
CA ASP A 439 -0.84 4.77 45.25
C ASP A 439 -2.07 5.52 44.71
N GLY A 440 -2.87 4.84 43.88
CA GLY A 440 -4.04 5.36 43.18
C GLY A 440 -3.74 6.34 42.03
N LYS A 441 -2.50 6.56 41.60
CA LYS A 441 -2.23 7.43 40.43
C LYS A 441 -2.31 6.63 39.14
N ALA A 442 -3.00 7.19 38.14
CA ALA A 442 -3.00 6.67 36.78
C ALA A 442 -1.71 7.10 36.07
N PHE A 443 -0.99 6.15 35.47
CA PHE A 443 0.19 6.43 34.66
C PHE A 443 -0.21 6.67 33.20
N PHE A 444 0.60 7.47 32.52
CA PHE A 444 0.41 7.91 31.15
C PHE A 444 1.78 7.93 30.44
N ALA A 445 1.80 7.61 29.16
CA ALA A 445 2.98 7.74 28.32
C ALA A 445 2.68 8.64 27.12
N GLU A 446 3.65 9.48 26.75
CA GLU A 446 3.62 10.29 25.53
C GLU A 446 4.68 9.73 24.57
N PHE A 447 4.21 9.16 23.47
CA PHE A 447 5.02 8.55 22.43
C PHE A 447 5.77 9.58 21.60
N SER A 448 5.13 10.67 21.19
CA SER A 448 5.73 11.70 20.32
C SER A 448 6.61 12.68 21.10
N GLN A 449 6.39 12.81 22.41
CA GLN A 449 7.12 13.75 23.28
C GLN A 449 8.05 13.06 24.28
N ASP A 450 8.29 11.74 24.17
CA ASP A 450 9.31 10.97 24.91
C ASP A 450 9.23 10.99 26.45
N TYR A 451 8.03 11.11 27.04
CA TYR A 451 7.89 11.20 28.50
C TYR A 451 6.88 10.23 29.12
N LEU A 452 7.03 10.02 30.42
CA LEU A 452 6.03 9.37 31.28
C LEU A 452 5.43 10.40 32.24
N ALA A 453 4.15 10.29 32.54
CA ALA A 453 3.46 11.14 33.51
C ALA A 453 2.57 10.32 34.44
N ALA A 454 2.17 10.94 35.55
CA ALA A 454 1.22 10.36 36.50
C ALA A 454 0.17 11.38 36.93
N PHE A 455 -1.10 10.96 36.94
CA PHE A 455 -2.25 11.80 37.22
C PHE A 455 -2.88 11.43 38.56
N THR A 456 -3.15 12.44 39.39
CA THR A 456 -3.89 12.25 40.65
C THR A 456 -5.38 12.44 40.41
N VAL A 457 -6.09 11.33 40.24
CA VAL A 457 -7.51 11.24 39.89
C VAL A 457 -8.37 11.10 41.16
N THR A 458 -9.61 11.60 41.13
CA THR A 458 -10.61 11.30 42.17
C THR A 458 -11.59 10.25 41.65
N TYR A 459 -11.35 8.97 41.90
CA TYR A 459 -12.20 7.89 41.35
C TYR A 459 -13.64 7.88 41.90
N PRO A 460 -14.62 7.36 41.13
CA PRO A 460 -14.46 6.75 39.81
C PRO A 460 -14.63 7.72 38.63
N ASP A 461 -15.20 8.92 38.83
CA ASP A 461 -15.47 9.93 37.77
C ASP A 461 -15.25 11.39 38.21
N GLY A 462 -14.33 11.62 39.14
CA GLY A 462 -13.87 12.95 39.55
C GLY A 462 -12.62 13.41 38.79
N PRO A 463 -12.33 14.72 38.83
CA PRO A 463 -11.34 15.34 37.95
C PRO A 463 -9.90 14.90 38.26
N VAL A 464 -9.02 15.08 37.28
CA VAL A 464 -7.58 15.12 37.51
C VAL A 464 -7.25 16.36 38.34
N THR A 465 -6.62 16.15 39.49
CA THR A 465 -6.33 17.21 40.48
C THR A 465 -4.86 17.62 40.52
N LYS A 466 -3.98 16.81 39.94
CA LYS A 466 -2.53 17.07 39.83
C LYS A 466 -1.93 16.25 38.70
N LEU A 467 -1.00 16.87 37.96
CA LEU A 467 -0.16 16.25 36.95
C LEU A 467 1.28 16.20 37.46
N GLU A 468 2.01 15.12 37.15
CA GLU A 468 3.39 14.91 37.57
C GLU A 468 4.19 14.31 36.41
N HIS A 469 5.27 14.97 35.99
CA HIS A 469 6.25 14.37 35.08
C HIS A 469 6.97 13.25 35.86
N PHE A 470 6.85 12.01 35.40
CA PHE A 470 7.42 10.85 36.07
C PHE A 470 8.77 10.48 35.43
N LEU A 471 9.82 10.49 36.26
CA LEU A 471 11.20 10.18 35.87
C LEU A 471 11.70 10.99 34.65
N PRO A 472 11.83 12.34 34.77
CA PRO A 472 12.06 13.22 33.63
C PRO A 472 13.31 12.92 32.83
N ASN A 473 13.21 13.18 31.52
CA ASN A 473 14.25 12.87 30.55
C ASN A 473 15.60 13.58 30.83
N ALA A 474 15.57 14.80 31.38
CA ALA A 474 16.75 15.51 31.85
C ALA A 474 17.46 14.82 33.04
N GLU A 475 16.68 14.29 34.00
CA GLU A 475 17.17 13.63 35.21
C GLU A 475 17.79 12.27 34.87
N LEU A 476 17.19 11.54 33.93
CA LEU A 476 17.78 10.30 33.36
C LEU A 476 19.14 10.56 32.72
N ARG A 477 19.28 11.67 31.96
CA ARG A 477 20.54 12.08 31.33
C ARG A 477 21.61 12.43 32.38
N ASP A 478 21.25 13.22 33.41
CA ASP A 478 22.14 13.58 34.51
C ASP A 478 22.57 12.36 35.36
N ALA A 479 21.69 11.37 35.53
CA ALA A 479 21.98 10.11 36.19
C ALA A 479 22.69 9.06 35.29
N ALA A 480 22.98 9.40 34.03
CA ALA A 480 23.53 8.51 32.99
C ALA A 480 22.72 7.20 32.78
N GLN A 481 21.41 7.27 32.98
CA GLN A 481 20.45 6.20 32.73
C GLN A 481 19.97 6.20 31.26
N PRO A 482 19.34 5.12 30.78
CA PRO A 482 18.58 5.18 29.53
C PRO A 482 17.49 6.25 29.64
N ILE A 483 17.29 6.99 28.55
CA ILE A 483 16.23 7.99 28.45
C ILE A 483 14.87 7.30 28.26
N THR A 484 13.77 8.04 28.38
CA THR A 484 12.50 7.64 27.76
C THR A 484 12.47 8.15 26.32
N ASP A 485 11.98 7.31 25.43
CA ASP A 485 12.14 7.41 23.97
C ASP A 485 11.03 6.58 23.32
N SER A 486 10.06 7.25 22.70
CA SER A 486 8.88 6.65 22.05
C SER A 486 8.24 5.48 22.85
N PRO A 487 7.78 5.71 24.10
CA PRO A 487 7.16 4.68 24.94
C PRO A 487 5.87 4.15 24.30
N MET A 488 5.88 2.87 23.94
CA MET A 488 4.80 2.21 23.21
C MET A 488 3.81 1.50 24.14
N ASP A 489 4.28 1.00 25.29
CA ASP A 489 3.46 0.27 26.26
C ASP A 489 4.10 0.27 27.67
N ILE A 490 3.28 0.24 28.71
CA ILE A 490 3.68 0.28 30.13
C ILE A 490 2.80 -0.57 31.05
N GLU A 491 3.41 -1.43 31.88
CA GLU A 491 2.69 -2.35 32.78
C GLU A 491 3.37 -2.44 34.16
N PHE A 492 2.61 -2.59 35.25
CA PHE A 492 3.19 -2.91 36.56
C PHE A 492 3.37 -4.42 36.76
N GLY A 493 4.63 -4.83 36.98
CA GLY A 493 4.94 -6.22 37.28
C GLY A 493 4.51 -6.66 38.68
N PRO A 494 4.47 -7.97 38.97
CA PRO A 494 4.10 -8.50 40.30
C PRO A 494 5.12 -8.15 41.40
N ASP A 495 6.28 -7.59 41.06
CA ASP A 495 7.22 -6.97 42.00
C ASP A 495 6.99 -5.47 42.23
N GLY A 496 5.91 -4.90 41.69
CA GLY A 496 5.51 -3.50 41.90
C GLY A 496 6.41 -2.47 41.21
N SER A 497 7.27 -2.93 40.29
CA SER A 497 8.09 -2.12 39.39
C SER A 497 7.35 -1.84 38.08
N LEU A 498 7.60 -0.69 37.46
CA LEU A 498 7.00 -0.32 36.17
C LEU A 498 7.86 -0.88 35.03
N TYR A 499 7.27 -1.68 34.15
CA TYR A 499 7.90 -2.15 32.92
C TYR A 499 7.52 -1.20 31.77
N VAL A 500 8.48 -0.93 30.88
CA VAL A 500 8.33 0.04 29.78
C VAL A 500 8.88 -0.58 28.50
N LEU A 501 8.07 -0.64 27.45
CA LEU A 501 8.45 -1.04 26.10
C LEU A 501 8.56 0.21 25.22
N GLU A 502 9.69 0.37 24.55
CA GLU A 502 10.06 1.58 23.80
C GLU A 502 10.37 1.26 22.35
N TYR A 503 9.87 2.11 21.45
CA TYR A 503 9.97 1.94 20.00
C TYR A 503 11.26 2.51 19.42
N GLY A 504 11.83 3.57 20.02
CA GLY A 504 13.07 4.20 19.57
C GLY A 504 12.98 4.94 18.23
N ASP A 505 14.04 5.70 17.90
CA ASP A 505 14.18 6.43 16.64
C ASP A 505 14.23 5.50 15.40
N GLY A 506 13.26 5.68 14.51
CA GLY A 506 13.19 4.98 13.23
C GLY A 506 11.84 4.27 13.02
N PHE A 507 11.68 3.58 11.90
CA PHE A 507 10.34 3.21 11.42
C PHE A 507 10.31 1.77 10.90
N PHE A 508 9.24 1.03 11.19
CA PHE A 508 8.87 -0.24 10.53
C PHE A 508 9.91 -1.37 10.64
N ARG A 509 10.77 -1.33 11.67
CA ARG A 509 11.92 -2.22 11.82
C ARG A 509 12.35 -2.37 13.29
N ALA A 510 13.39 -3.17 13.52
CA ALA A 510 14.09 -3.18 14.80
C ALA A 510 15.01 -1.95 14.92
N ASN A 511 14.55 -0.92 15.63
CA ASN A 511 15.34 0.27 15.88
C ASN A 511 16.46 -0.05 16.92
N PRO A 512 17.69 0.52 16.81
CA PRO A 512 18.82 0.16 17.69
C PRO A 512 18.71 0.66 19.15
N ASP A 513 17.89 1.68 19.34
CA ASP A 513 17.54 2.40 20.57
C ASP A 513 16.23 1.92 21.18
N ALA A 514 15.33 1.28 20.42
CA ALA A 514 14.21 0.50 20.95
C ALA A 514 14.63 -0.42 22.10
N GLY A 515 13.73 -0.70 23.05
CA GLY A 515 14.08 -1.59 24.15
C GLY A 515 12.95 -1.90 25.11
N LEU A 516 13.21 -2.90 25.96
CA LEU A 516 12.36 -3.22 27.09
C LEU A 516 13.13 -2.94 28.38
N TYR A 517 12.48 -2.25 29.31
CA TYR A 517 13.08 -1.75 30.55
C TYR A 517 12.21 -2.07 31.76
N ARG A 518 12.81 -1.99 32.94
CA ARG A 518 12.11 -1.96 34.24
C ARG A 518 12.58 -0.76 35.04
N ILE A 519 11.64 -0.02 35.62
CA ILE A 519 11.88 1.10 36.52
C ILE A 519 11.64 0.63 37.96
N ASP A 520 12.70 0.65 38.76
CA ASP A 520 12.69 0.31 40.19
C ASP A 520 12.89 1.58 41.04
N TYR A 521 12.29 1.61 42.23
CA TYR A 521 12.64 2.56 43.29
C TYR A 521 13.73 1.97 44.19
N THR A 522 14.95 2.53 44.10
CA THR A 522 16.15 2.04 44.77
C THR A 522 16.96 3.21 45.34
N PRO A 523 16.56 3.78 46.50
CA PRO A 523 17.21 4.97 47.07
C PRO A 523 18.67 4.75 47.48
N ASP A 524 19.06 3.51 47.80
CA ASP A 524 20.42 3.15 48.22
C ASP A 524 21.35 2.92 47.01
N ASN A 525 21.76 1.66 46.75
CA ASN A 525 22.66 1.24 45.68
C ASN A 525 21.83 0.85 44.44
N LYS A 526 22.26 1.22 43.23
CA LYS A 526 21.59 1.00 41.94
C LYS A 526 22.09 -0.32 41.34
N THR A 527 21.52 -0.75 40.23
CA THR A 527 21.92 -1.92 39.47
C THR A 527 22.88 -1.49 38.37
N PRO A 528 24.11 -2.05 38.30
CA PRO A 528 25.06 -1.66 37.27
C PRO A 528 24.50 -1.87 35.88
N GLN A 529 24.53 -0.83 35.05
CA GLN A 529 24.05 -0.92 33.68
C GLN A 529 25.10 -1.63 32.82
N ALA A 530 24.99 -2.96 32.77
CA ALA A 530 25.81 -3.82 31.95
C ALA A 530 25.66 -3.48 30.46
N ARG A 531 26.78 -3.17 29.79
CA ARG A 531 26.86 -2.93 28.35
C ARG A 531 28.03 -3.69 27.77
N MET A 532 27.84 -4.24 26.57
CA MET A 532 28.91 -4.83 25.80
C MET A 532 28.83 -4.43 24.33
N THR A 533 29.98 -4.45 23.67
CA THR A 533 30.10 -4.50 22.22
C THR A 533 30.91 -5.72 21.80
N THR A 534 30.73 -6.16 20.56
CA THR A 534 31.44 -7.28 19.95
C THR A 534 32.06 -6.86 18.63
N ASP A 535 33.26 -7.33 18.31
CA ASP A 535 33.93 -7.01 17.04
C ASP A 535 33.34 -7.75 15.82
N ARG A 536 32.50 -8.77 16.05
CA ARG A 536 31.60 -9.42 15.09
C ARG A 536 30.56 -10.27 15.83
N THR A 537 29.33 -10.32 15.30
CA THR A 537 28.24 -11.17 15.82
C THR A 537 27.98 -12.40 14.96
N SER A 538 28.57 -12.50 13.76
CA SER A 538 28.33 -13.62 12.84
C SER A 538 29.53 -13.99 11.98
N SER A 539 29.49 -15.20 11.40
CA SER A 539 30.37 -15.66 10.32
C SER A 539 29.83 -16.94 9.69
N GLY A 540 29.96 -17.09 8.37
CA GLY A 540 29.64 -18.33 7.65
C GLY A 540 30.47 -19.57 7.99
N GLN A 541 31.53 -19.46 8.80
CA GLN A 541 32.47 -20.56 9.07
C GLN A 541 32.88 -20.67 10.54
N ALA A 542 33.14 -21.91 10.98
CA ALA A 542 33.82 -22.20 12.23
C ALA A 542 35.33 -22.50 11.98
N PRO A 543 36.24 -22.14 12.90
CA PRO A 543 35.99 -21.47 14.17
C PRO A 543 35.81 -19.96 14.04
N LEU A 544 34.88 -19.39 14.81
CA LEU A 544 34.70 -17.95 14.95
C LEU A 544 35.31 -17.45 16.27
N THR A 545 36.32 -16.59 16.19
CA THR A 545 36.81 -15.84 17.37
C THR A 545 36.11 -14.50 17.45
N VAL A 546 35.52 -14.19 18.60
CA VAL A 546 34.87 -12.91 18.91
C VAL A 546 35.62 -12.23 20.06
N ALA A 547 35.85 -10.93 19.92
CA ALA A 547 36.32 -10.07 20.99
C ALA A 547 35.15 -9.29 21.58
N PHE A 548 35.07 -9.28 22.91
CA PHE A 548 34.03 -8.65 23.70
C PHE A 548 34.61 -7.50 24.53
N ASP A 549 33.93 -6.36 24.53
CA ASP A 549 34.32 -5.19 25.31
C ASP A 549 33.12 -4.68 26.12
N ALA A 550 33.25 -4.72 27.44
CA ALA A 550 32.28 -4.25 28.42
C ALA A 550 32.71 -2.95 29.12
N SER A 551 33.78 -2.28 28.66
CA SER A 551 34.30 -1.05 29.27
C SER A 551 33.33 0.15 29.21
N SER A 552 32.28 0.05 28.39
CA SER A 552 31.15 0.99 28.34
C SER A 552 30.06 0.71 29.38
N SER A 553 30.20 -0.35 30.19
CA SER A 553 29.38 -0.56 31.38
C SER A 553 29.66 0.52 32.42
N ARG A 554 28.62 0.98 33.10
CA ARG A 554 28.75 1.96 34.18
C ARG A 554 27.68 1.75 35.22
N ASP A 555 27.93 2.35 36.36
CA ASP A 555 27.09 2.35 37.55
C ASP A 555 26.94 3.81 37.99
N THR A 556 25.80 4.15 38.60
CA THR A 556 25.51 5.50 39.10
C THR A 556 26.37 5.81 40.33
N GLU A 557 26.70 4.78 41.13
CA GLU A 557 27.61 4.93 42.26
C GLU A 557 29.10 4.82 41.86
N PRO A 558 30.00 5.58 42.54
CA PRO A 558 31.44 5.47 42.31
C PRO A 558 31.99 4.17 42.91
N GLY A 559 32.09 3.12 42.08
CA GLY A 559 32.56 1.79 42.48
C GLY A 559 33.62 1.18 41.55
N THR A 560 34.16 0.02 41.95
CA THR A 560 34.88 -0.86 41.02
C THR A 560 33.91 -1.92 40.52
N LEU A 561 33.71 -1.97 39.21
CA LEU A 561 32.88 -2.99 38.57
C LEU A 561 33.68 -4.28 38.35
N THR A 562 33.01 -5.40 38.59
CA THR A 562 33.49 -6.75 38.29
C THR A 562 32.67 -7.30 37.12
N TYR A 563 33.33 -8.06 36.25
CA TYR A 563 32.80 -8.48 34.95
C TYR A 563 32.97 -9.98 34.81
N GLU A 564 31.90 -10.67 34.46
CA GLU A 564 31.87 -12.12 34.26
C GLU A 564 31.14 -12.43 32.96
N TRP A 565 31.70 -13.35 32.16
CA TRP A 565 31.21 -13.72 30.84
C TRP A 565 30.83 -15.20 30.78
N ASP A 566 29.64 -15.49 30.28
CA ASP A 566 29.15 -16.82 29.89
C ASP A 566 28.98 -16.79 28.37
N PHE A 567 29.72 -17.60 27.61
CA PHE A 567 29.75 -17.46 26.14
C PHE A 567 28.73 -18.32 25.39
N ASP A 568 28.26 -19.42 25.98
CA ASP A 568 27.31 -20.34 25.34
C ASP A 568 25.87 -20.21 25.90
N GLY A 569 25.70 -19.46 26.98
CA GLY A 569 24.42 -19.23 27.66
C GLY A 569 24.03 -20.35 28.63
N ASN A 570 24.94 -21.27 28.98
CA ASN A 570 24.61 -22.48 29.73
C ASN A 570 24.31 -22.25 31.23
N GLY A 571 24.65 -21.08 31.78
CA GLY A 571 24.55 -20.80 33.23
C GLY A 571 25.89 -20.59 33.92
N THR A 572 26.99 -20.95 33.27
CA THR A 572 28.36 -20.93 33.82
C THR A 572 29.13 -19.75 33.26
N PHE A 573 29.76 -18.95 34.13
CA PHE A 573 30.62 -17.87 33.70
C PHE A 573 32.06 -18.39 33.49
N ASP A 574 32.50 -18.40 32.22
CA ASP A 574 33.75 -18.97 31.73
C ASP A 574 34.96 -18.03 31.90
N ALA A 575 34.72 -16.72 31.88
CA ALA A 575 35.79 -15.71 31.90
C ALA A 575 35.44 -14.46 32.72
N THR A 576 36.45 -13.65 33.02
CA THR A 576 36.33 -12.43 33.82
C THR A 576 37.14 -11.27 33.24
N GLY A 577 36.66 -10.04 33.43
CA GLY A 577 37.37 -8.81 33.06
C GLY A 577 36.58 -7.95 32.08
N ALA A 578 36.89 -6.65 32.02
CA ALA A 578 36.17 -5.68 31.18
C ALA A 578 36.30 -5.97 29.67
N THR A 579 37.32 -6.72 29.26
CA THR A 579 37.43 -7.26 27.90
C THR A 579 37.71 -8.75 27.96
N ALA A 580 37.21 -9.50 26.98
CA ALA A 580 37.42 -10.94 26.85
C ALA A 580 37.44 -11.38 25.39
N THR A 581 37.91 -12.60 25.13
CA THR A 581 37.82 -13.24 23.81
C THR A 581 37.33 -14.68 23.97
N HIS A 582 36.49 -15.13 23.04
CA HIS A 582 36.03 -16.51 22.96
C HIS A 582 36.14 -17.03 21.53
N THR A 583 36.36 -18.34 21.37
CA THR A 583 36.44 -19.00 20.06
C THR A 583 35.41 -20.12 19.97
N TYR A 584 34.32 -19.85 19.26
CA TYR A 584 33.27 -20.81 18.96
C TYR A 584 33.78 -21.77 17.87
N THR A 585 34.02 -23.03 18.23
CA THR A 585 34.64 -24.02 17.33
C THR A 585 33.65 -24.85 16.52
N GLU A 586 32.37 -24.77 16.83
CA GLU A 586 31.30 -25.51 16.15
C GLU A 586 30.31 -24.53 15.50
N LEU A 587 29.45 -25.06 14.62
CA LEU A 587 28.38 -24.30 13.98
C LEU A 587 27.18 -24.24 14.94
N GLY A 588 26.59 -23.07 15.11
CA GLY A 588 25.46 -22.87 16.01
C GLY A 588 25.10 -21.40 16.22
N GLN A 589 23.95 -21.17 16.87
CA GLN A 589 23.62 -19.89 17.50
C GLN A 589 23.92 -20.00 18.99
N TYR A 590 24.72 -19.08 19.51
CA TYR A 590 25.14 -19.01 20.90
C TYR A 590 24.63 -17.70 21.51
N VAL A 591 24.38 -17.67 22.81
CA VAL A 591 23.96 -16.44 23.50
C VAL A 591 25.05 -16.07 24.51
N ALA A 592 25.93 -15.17 24.11
CA ALA A 592 26.94 -14.62 25.00
C ALA A 592 26.26 -13.69 26.02
N ARG A 593 26.61 -13.81 27.29
CA ARG A 593 26.01 -13.08 28.40
C ARG A 593 27.09 -12.43 29.24
N LEU A 594 26.86 -11.17 29.59
CA LEU A 594 27.69 -10.38 30.48
C LEU A 594 26.93 -10.18 31.79
N ARG A 595 27.59 -10.47 32.92
CA ARG A 595 27.21 -9.99 34.25
C ARG A 595 28.19 -8.91 34.70
N VAL A 596 27.67 -7.77 35.13
CA VAL A 596 28.44 -6.69 35.75
C VAL A 596 27.96 -6.51 37.18
N THR A 597 28.85 -6.70 38.16
CA THR A 597 28.54 -6.59 39.59
C THR A 597 29.36 -5.48 40.23
N ASP A 598 28.72 -4.62 41.02
CA ASP A 598 29.35 -3.51 41.75
C ASP A 598 29.97 -3.95 43.09
N SER A 599 30.44 -2.95 43.86
CA SER A 599 30.96 -3.14 45.22
C SER A 599 29.88 -3.30 46.30
N GLY A 600 28.61 -2.98 46.02
CA GLY A 600 27.46 -3.24 46.89
C GLY A 600 26.90 -4.66 46.76
N GLY A 601 27.25 -5.36 45.68
CA GLY A 601 26.79 -6.71 45.34
C GLY A 601 25.56 -6.76 44.45
N ARG A 602 25.10 -5.62 43.88
CA ARG A 602 24.06 -5.64 42.83
C ARG A 602 24.69 -5.95 41.48
N ALA A 603 23.92 -6.61 40.61
CA ALA A 603 24.40 -7.12 39.35
C ALA A 603 23.41 -6.87 38.21
N GLY A 604 23.88 -6.23 37.14
CA GLY A 604 23.16 -6.13 35.87
C GLY A 604 23.57 -7.22 34.90
N LEU A 605 22.67 -7.55 33.97
CA LEU A 605 22.85 -8.56 32.93
C LEU A 605 22.54 -7.97 31.55
N THR A 606 23.26 -8.43 30.53
CA THR A 606 22.94 -8.18 29.13
C THR A 606 23.41 -9.36 28.27
N SER A 607 22.81 -9.58 27.10
CA SER A 607 23.18 -10.67 26.19
C SER A 607 23.27 -10.24 24.73
N ALA A 608 24.04 -11.01 23.95
CA ALA A 608 24.21 -10.84 22.51
C ALA A 608 24.19 -12.22 21.83
N GLU A 609 23.45 -12.35 20.74
CA GLU A 609 23.46 -13.57 19.93
C GLU A 609 24.70 -13.60 19.02
N ILE A 610 25.42 -14.72 19.02
CA ILE A 610 26.56 -14.99 18.16
C ILE A 610 26.22 -16.16 17.23
N THR A 611 26.28 -15.94 15.92
CA THR A 611 25.92 -16.94 14.90
C THR A 611 27.15 -17.48 14.18
N VAL A 612 27.34 -18.80 14.18
CA VAL A 612 28.46 -19.46 13.51
C VAL A 612 27.92 -20.46 12.48
N GLY A 613 28.16 -20.16 11.21
CA GLY A 613 27.68 -20.93 10.05
C GLY A 613 26.83 -20.13 9.08
N ASN A 614 26.42 -18.91 9.41
CA ASN A 614 25.71 -17.96 8.53
C ASN A 614 26.06 -16.52 8.90
N THR A 615 26.15 -15.63 7.92
CA THR A 615 26.38 -14.19 8.05
C THR A 615 25.13 -13.43 7.63
N ALA A 616 24.78 -12.33 8.29
CA ALA A 616 23.65 -11.52 7.84
C ALA A 616 23.98 -10.79 6.52
N PRO A 617 23.04 -10.71 5.56
CA PRO A 617 23.27 -10.04 4.28
C PRO A 617 23.41 -8.52 4.44
N GLU A 618 24.36 -7.91 3.75
CA GLU A 618 24.49 -6.45 3.65
C GLU A 618 23.53 -5.93 2.57
N VAL A 619 22.48 -5.22 2.99
CA VAL A 619 21.50 -4.60 2.09
C VAL A 619 21.86 -3.13 1.84
N SER A 620 21.74 -2.67 0.59
CA SER A 620 21.98 -1.26 0.25
C SER A 620 21.04 -0.75 -0.84
N VAL A 621 20.52 0.45 -0.67
CA VAL A 621 19.77 1.16 -1.71
C VAL A 621 20.76 1.94 -2.58
N GLN A 622 20.84 1.59 -3.86
CA GLN A 622 21.74 2.23 -4.84
C GLN A 622 21.11 3.45 -5.50
N THR A 623 19.78 3.47 -5.61
CA THR A 623 18.96 4.62 -6.00
C THR A 623 17.56 4.41 -5.40
N PRO A 624 16.83 5.47 -5.01
CA PRO A 624 17.31 6.85 -4.86
C PRO A 624 18.37 6.93 -3.75
N PRO A 625 19.17 8.01 -3.71
CA PRO A 625 19.97 8.30 -2.53
C PRO A 625 19.08 8.78 -1.38
N ASP A 626 19.52 8.48 -0.17
CA ASP A 626 18.97 9.01 1.08
C ASP A 626 19.03 10.55 1.13
N GLY A 627 18.00 11.19 1.69
CA GLY A 627 17.77 12.64 1.68
C GLY A 627 17.32 13.20 0.32
N GLY A 628 16.98 12.34 -0.65
CA GLY A 628 16.62 12.73 -2.01
C GLY A 628 15.27 13.43 -2.11
N PHE A 629 15.17 14.49 -2.92
CA PHE A 629 13.95 15.29 -3.06
C PHE A 629 12.92 14.73 -4.05
N PHE A 630 11.63 14.74 -3.73
CA PHE A 630 10.54 14.29 -4.60
C PHE A 630 9.28 15.18 -4.48
N ASP A 631 8.25 14.89 -5.28
CA ASP A 631 6.90 15.45 -5.09
C ASP A 631 5.91 14.30 -4.89
N TRP A 632 4.97 14.46 -3.96
CA TRP A 632 3.91 13.49 -3.68
C TRP A 632 3.06 13.17 -4.93
N GLY A 633 2.70 11.90 -5.09
CA GLY A 633 2.00 11.38 -6.26
C GLY A 633 2.91 10.96 -7.42
N ASN A 634 4.17 11.42 -7.47
CA ASN A 634 5.16 10.87 -8.39
C ASN A 634 5.82 9.63 -7.78
N ALA A 635 6.01 8.56 -8.55
CA ALA A 635 6.71 7.39 -8.04
C ALA A 635 8.24 7.59 -8.09
N VAL A 636 8.93 6.99 -7.11
CA VAL A 636 10.38 7.15 -6.92
C VAL A 636 11.11 5.86 -7.32
N PRO A 637 11.86 5.82 -8.44
CA PRO A 637 12.52 4.61 -8.91
C PRO A 637 13.57 4.12 -7.92
N TYR A 638 13.57 2.81 -7.65
CA TYR A 638 14.53 2.18 -6.77
C TYR A 638 15.36 1.10 -7.46
N LYS A 639 16.58 0.92 -6.92
CA LYS A 639 17.43 -0.24 -7.12
C LYS A 639 18.09 -0.59 -5.81
N ILE A 640 17.84 -1.80 -5.33
CA ILE A 640 18.40 -2.36 -4.12
C ILE A 640 19.43 -3.42 -4.52
N ALA A 641 20.55 -3.47 -3.80
CA ALA A 641 21.55 -4.51 -3.91
C ALA A 641 21.70 -5.23 -2.57
N VAL A 642 22.14 -6.48 -2.65
CA VAL A 642 22.49 -7.31 -1.50
C VAL A 642 23.88 -7.88 -1.76
N HIS A 643 24.75 -7.79 -0.77
CA HIS A 643 25.97 -8.58 -0.69
C HIS A 643 25.79 -9.62 0.42
N ASP A 644 26.04 -10.88 0.12
CA ASP A 644 25.96 -11.99 1.07
C ASP A 644 27.21 -12.84 0.95
N ALA A 645 27.81 -13.22 2.08
CA ALA A 645 29.08 -13.94 2.10
C ALA A 645 28.94 -15.41 1.67
N GLU A 646 27.75 -16.01 1.84
CA GLU A 646 27.45 -17.41 1.56
C GLU A 646 26.64 -17.59 0.26
N ASP A 647 25.67 -16.70 -0.01
CA ASP A 647 24.79 -16.69 -1.19
C ASP A 647 25.31 -15.81 -2.36
N GLY A 648 26.19 -14.84 -2.09
CA GLY A 648 26.75 -13.90 -3.08
C GLY A 648 25.82 -12.76 -3.52
N ASP A 649 26.30 -11.93 -4.45
CA ASP A 649 25.67 -10.65 -4.86
C ASP A 649 24.40 -10.79 -5.74
N SER A 650 23.72 -11.93 -5.71
CA SER A 650 22.59 -12.26 -6.58
C SER A 650 21.32 -12.60 -5.79
N PRO A 651 20.70 -11.60 -5.13
CA PRO A 651 19.54 -11.83 -4.27
C PRO A 651 18.35 -12.43 -5.01
N VAL A 652 17.59 -13.26 -4.32
CA VAL A 652 16.28 -13.74 -4.79
C VAL A 652 15.28 -12.60 -4.62
N CYS A 653 15.12 -11.76 -5.66
CA CYS A 653 14.38 -10.49 -5.54
C CYS A 653 12.92 -10.59 -5.07
N SER A 654 12.27 -11.76 -5.12
CA SER A 654 10.95 -11.98 -4.50
C SER A 654 10.98 -12.12 -2.97
N ARG A 655 12.17 -12.16 -2.35
CA ARG A 655 12.39 -12.10 -0.89
C ARG A 655 12.85 -10.72 -0.42
N MET A 656 13.30 -9.86 -1.32
CA MET A 656 13.55 -8.45 -1.01
C MET A 656 12.19 -7.82 -0.72
N GLN A 657 11.95 -7.45 0.52
CA GLN A 657 10.76 -6.74 0.97
C GLN A 657 11.08 -5.25 1.08
N TRP A 658 10.08 -4.41 0.84
CA TRP A 658 10.18 -2.99 1.09
C TRP A 658 8.85 -2.44 1.60
N THR A 659 8.96 -1.39 2.41
CA THR A 659 7.86 -0.60 2.96
C THR A 659 8.17 0.86 2.66
N PHE A 660 7.28 1.52 1.90
CA PHE A 660 7.24 2.98 1.84
C PHE A 660 6.20 3.46 2.86
N GLY A 661 6.55 4.41 3.71
CA GLY A 661 5.69 5.07 4.67
C GLY A 661 5.67 6.58 4.50
N LEU A 662 4.63 7.20 5.04
CA LEU A 662 4.51 8.64 5.22
C LEU A 662 4.99 8.95 6.64
N GLY A 663 6.14 9.61 6.74
CA GLY A 663 6.56 10.28 7.97
C GLY A 663 5.81 11.59 8.12
N HIS A 664 5.42 11.94 9.33
CA HIS A 664 4.99 13.30 9.67
C HIS A 664 5.42 13.66 11.08
N ASP A 665 5.92 14.89 11.24
CA ASP A 665 6.62 15.36 12.43
C ASP A 665 7.70 14.36 12.90
N VAL A 666 7.45 13.65 14.01
CA VAL A 666 8.41 12.76 14.67
C VAL A 666 8.16 11.27 14.43
N HIS A 667 7.02 10.88 13.83
CA HIS A 667 6.68 9.47 13.59
C HIS A 667 6.35 9.17 12.13
N ALA A 668 6.07 7.91 11.79
CA ALA A 668 5.66 7.53 10.45
C ALA A 668 4.64 6.39 10.43
N HIS A 669 3.77 6.40 9.42
CA HIS A 669 2.81 5.33 9.15
C HIS A 669 3.21 4.55 7.88
N PRO A 670 3.08 3.21 7.85
CA PRO A 670 3.39 2.45 6.65
C PRO A 670 2.27 2.60 5.61
N GLU A 671 2.60 3.01 4.39
CA GLU A 671 1.60 3.30 3.35
C GLU A 671 1.48 2.15 2.36
N THR A 672 2.60 1.73 1.75
CA THR A 672 2.63 0.65 0.78
C THR A 672 3.77 -0.31 1.06
N THR A 673 3.45 -1.61 0.99
CA THR A 673 4.45 -2.69 1.08
C THR A 673 4.56 -3.43 -0.25
N GLY A 674 5.73 -4.01 -0.52
CA GLY A 674 5.96 -4.77 -1.73
C GLY A 674 7.25 -5.58 -1.73
N THR A 675 7.57 -6.14 -2.89
CA THR A 675 8.79 -6.94 -3.07
C THR A 675 9.49 -6.64 -4.40
N GLY A 676 10.81 -6.76 -4.43
CA GLY A 676 11.61 -6.62 -5.66
C GLY A 676 12.93 -5.89 -5.42
N CYS A 677 13.95 -6.16 -6.26
CA CYS A 677 15.22 -5.42 -6.22
C CYS A 677 15.20 -4.15 -7.09
N THR A 678 14.25 -4.02 -8.02
CA THR A 678 14.09 -2.84 -8.88
C THR A 678 12.61 -2.57 -9.15
N GLY A 679 12.26 -1.29 -9.23
CA GLY A 679 10.89 -0.81 -9.46
C GLY A 679 10.82 0.69 -9.27
N ALA A 680 9.66 1.20 -8.87
CA ALA A 680 9.53 2.46 -8.13
C ALA A 680 8.57 2.29 -6.96
N TRP A 681 8.76 3.09 -5.92
CA TRP A 681 7.82 3.20 -4.82
C TRP A 681 6.71 4.17 -5.21
N PRO A 682 5.42 3.75 -5.17
CA PRO A 682 4.31 4.67 -5.32
C PRO A 682 4.25 5.59 -4.10
N THR A 683 4.06 6.90 -4.31
CA THR A 683 3.90 7.86 -3.22
C THR A 683 2.45 8.36 -3.18
N PRO A 684 1.80 8.45 -2.00
CA PRO A 684 0.42 8.91 -1.88
C PRO A 684 0.27 10.38 -2.33
N ALA A 685 -0.56 10.62 -3.34
CA ALA A 685 -0.82 11.97 -3.85
C ALA A 685 -1.61 12.86 -2.86
N ASN A 686 -2.30 12.24 -1.90
CA ASN A 686 -3.07 12.86 -0.82
C ASN A 686 -2.25 13.07 0.48
N ALA A 687 -0.94 12.81 0.49
CA ALA A 687 -0.09 13.12 1.65
C ALA A 687 -0.18 14.58 2.15
N PRO A 688 -0.31 15.61 1.28
CA PRO A 688 -0.52 17.00 1.74
C PRO A 688 -1.85 17.25 2.48
N GLU A 689 -2.73 16.25 2.57
CA GLU A 689 -4.01 16.35 3.27
C GLU A 689 -3.96 15.88 4.74
N HIS A 690 -2.78 15.52 5.25
CA HIS A 690 -2.54 15.48 6.70
C HIS A 690 -2.67 16.89 7.29
N GLY A 691 -2.15 17.91 6.61
CA GLY A 691 -2.30 19.31 6.98
C GLY A 691 -1.20 20.15 6.35
N GLU A 692 -1.39 21.47 6.28
CA GLU A 692 -0.31 22.39 5.87
C GLU A 692 0.66 22.70 7.03
N THR A 693 0.28 22.35 8.26
CA THR A 693 1.03 22.52 9.51
C THR A 693 1.98 21.37 9.84
N GLU A 694 1.84 20.21 9.17
CA GLU A 694 2.53 18.96 9.51
C GLU A 694 3.79 18.76 8.67
N ASN A 695 4.90 18.35 9.29
CA ASN A 695 6.16 18.08 8.59
C ASN A 695 6.13 16.74 7.85
N ILE A 696 5.45 16.65 6.71
CA ILE A 696 5.34 15.38 5.97
C ILE A 696 6.63 15.02 5.21
N TYR A 697 7.04 13.74 5.22
CA TYR A 697 8.17 13.20 4.44
C TYR A 697 7.97 11.74 4.04
N GLY A 698 8.78 11.25 3.11
CA GLY A 698 8.78 9.85 2.69
C GLY A 698 9.80 9.03 3.49
N VAL A 699 9.39 7.90 4.03
CA VAL A 699 10.27 6.94 4.70
C VAL A 699 10.30 5.65 3.91
N VAL A 700 11.47 5.05 3.71
CA VAL A 700 11.56 3.72 3.11
C VAL A 700 12.46 2.80 3.93
N VAL A 701 11.93 1.62 4.25
CA VAL A 701 12.70 0.50 4.80
C VAL A 701 12.69 -0.65 3.80
N VAL A 702 13.86 -1.24 3.58
CA VAL A 702 14.07 -2.42 2.75
C VAL A 702 14.71 -3.53 3.58
N SER A 703 14.27 -4.77 3.39
CA SER A 703 14.78 -5.91 4.14
C SER A 703 14.91 -7.17 3.27
N TYR A 704 15.90 -8.00 3.58
CA TYR A 704 16.17 -9.24 2.87
C TYR A 704 16.60 -10.33 3.84
N ARG A 705 15.92 -11.47 3.80
CA ARG A 705 16.34 -12.68 4.49
C ARG A 705 17.02 -13.63 3.50
N ASP A 706 18.23 -14.05 3.85
CA ASP A 706 19.07 -15.00 3.11
C ASP A 706 18.44 -16.42 3.04
N ASN A 707 19.19 -17.42 2.59
CA ASN A 707 18.75 -18.83 2.62
C ASN A 707 18.95 -19.54 3.97
N GLY A 708 19.75 -18.97 4.87
CA GLY A 708 20.50 -19.70 5.89
C GLY A 708 21.59 -20.58 5.27
N ALA A 709 22.67 -20.78 6.01
CA ALA A 709 23.81 -21.59 5.58
C ALA A 709 24.20 -22.61 6.66
N ASN A 710 24.80 -23.71 6.22
CA ASN A 710 25.38 -24.75 7.08
C ASN A 710 24.46 -25.37 8.16
N GLY A 711 23.14 -25.28 7.99
CA GLY A 711 22.14 -25.78 8.95
C GLY A 711 21.67 -24.73 9.98
N ILE A 712 22.16 -23.50 9.87
CA ILE A 712 21.74 -22.34 10.66
C ILE A 712 20.54 -21.65 9.97
N PRO A 713 19.54 -21.13 10.72
CA PRO A 713 18.45 -20.35 10.16
C PRO A 713 18.92 -19.09 9.42
N GLY A 714 18.11 -18.61 8.47
CA GLY A 714 18.47 -17.46 7.66
C GLY A 714 18.37 -16.13 8.39
N ALA A 715 19.40 -15.28 8.23
CA ALA A 715 19.54 -14.00 8.89
C ALA A 715 18.92 -12.85 8.06
N LEU A 716 18.60 -11.74 8.75
CA LEU A 716 17.95 -10.58 8.17
C LEU A 716 18.96 -9.45 7.99
N GLY A 717 19.03 -8.91 6.77
CA GLY A 717 19.69 -7.66 6.46
C GLY A 717 18.66 -6.58 6.14
N GLU A 718 18.98 -5.32 6.48
CA GLU A 718 18.09 -4.18 6.29
C GLU A 718 18.84 -2.93 5.84
N ALA A 719 18.13 -2.01 5.19
CA ALA A 719 18.54 -0.62 5.03
C ALA A 719 17.31 0.30 5.09
N ALA A 720 17.52 1.55 5.48
CA ALA A 720 16.49 2.59 5.49
C ALA A 720 17.00 3.85 4.79
N LEU A 721 16.07 4.70 4.34
CA LEU A 721 16.35 6.05 3.85
C LEU A 721 15.14 6.97 3.98
N THR A 722 15.39 8.26 4.07
CA THR A 722 14.39 9.34 4.05
C THR A 722 14.37 10.01 2.68
N LEU A 723 13.17 10.41 2.25
CA LEU A 723 12.90 11.18 1.04
C LEU A 723 12.19 12.46 1.42
N ASN A 724 12.70 13.59 0.93
CA ASN A 724 12.21 14.91 1.31
C ASN A 724 11.23 15.43 0.24
N PRO A 725 10.06 15.97 0.60
CA PRO A 725 9.29 16.76 -0.36
C PRO A 725 10.11 17.96 -0.82
N LYS A 726 9.87 18.46 -2.04
CA LYS A 726 10.58 19.65 -2.53
C LYS A 726 10.30 20.91 -1.71
N LEU A 727 9.16 20.99 -1.03
CA LEU A 727 8.87 22.05 -0.06
C LEU A 727 9.45 21.65 1.31
N ALA A 728 10.42 22.42 1.79
CA ALA A 728 10.91 22.37 3.16
C ALA A 728 10.57 23.70 3.86
N GLN A 729 9.71 23.65 4.86
CA GLN A 729 9.32 24.82 5.66
C GLN A 729 10.37 25.12 6.73
N ALA A 730 10.56 26.39 7.05
CA ALA A 730 11.64 26.84 7.92
C ALA A 730 11.42 26.44 9.39
N GLU A 731 10.16 26.34 9.81
CA GLU A 731 9.72 25.86 11.11
C GLU A 731 9.96 24.36 11.33
N HIS A 732 10.16 23.58 10.26
CA HIS A 732 10.42 22.13 10.28
C HIS A 732 11.90 21.78 10.03
N ALA A 733 12.82 22.66 10.42
CA ALA A 733 14.25 22.37 10.39
C ALA A 733 14.62 21.44 11.56
N ASP A 734 15.22 20.28 11.26
CA ASP A 734 15.54 19.20 12.22
C ASP A 734 16.39 19.70 13.41
N GLU A 735 17.26 20.69 13.17
CA GLU A 735 17.97 21.42 14.22
C GLU A 735 18.03 22.92 13.90
N SER A 736 18.09 23.77 14.93
CA SER A 736 18.30 25.20 14.76
C SER A 736 19.07 25.85 15.91
N SER A 737 19.58 27.07 15.69
CA SER A 737 20.29 27.86 16.69
C SER A 737 20.01 29.35 16.52
N GLY A 738 19.62 30.01 17.61
CA GLY A 738 19.44 31.47 17.71
C GLY A 738 18.13 32.03 17.13
N VAL A 739 17.39 31.22 16.37
CA VAL A 739 16.16 31.61 15.68
C VAL A 739 14.90 31.51 16.58
N THR A 740 13.73 31.92 16.06
CA THR A 740 12.45 31.80 16.75
C THR A 740 11.31 31.37 15.82
N ARG A 741 10.62 30.26 16.11
CA ARG A 741 9.35 29.86 15.46
C ARG A 741 8.25 30.83 15.89
N THR A 742 7.62 31.51 14.94
CA THR A 742 6.64 32.59 15.18
C THR A 742 5.37 32.35 14.35
N PRO A 743 4.15 32.40 14.92
CA PRO A 743 2.91 32.30 14.14
C PRO A 743 2.77 33.42 13.09
N ASP A 744 2.32 33.06 11.89
CA ASP A 744 2.01 33.97 10.78
C ASP A 744 0.99 33.28 9.83
N ASP A 745 -0.28 33.68 9.86
CA ASP A 745 -1.35 33.09 9.03
C ASP A 745 -1.05 33.14 7.52
N GLY A 746 -0.15 34.04 7.10
CA GLY A 746 0.28 34.16 5.71
C GLY A 746 1.42 33.22 5.32
N ALA A 747 2.07 32.56 6.27
CA ALA A 747 3.10 31.55 6.02
C ALA A 747 2.48 30.19 5.63
N SER A 748 3.31 29.30 5.08
CA SER A 748 2.88 28.04 4.47
C SER A 748 2.28 27.11 5.52
N GLY A 749 3.01 26.82 6.60
CA GLY A 749 2.51 26.06 7.76
C GLY A 749 2.01 26.91 8.91
N LYS A 750 1.52 28.13 8.64
CA LYS A 750 1.05 29.09 9.66
C LYS A 750 2.13 29.55 10.65
N PHE A 751 3.38 29.17 10.43
CA PHE A 751 4.55 29.59 11.18
C PHE A 751 5.65 30.08 10.25
N LYS A 752 6.57 30.86 10.82
CA LYS A 752 7.79 31.32 10.16
C LYS A 752 8.95 31.35 11.13
N VAL A 753 10.16 31.37 10.59
CA VAL A 753 11.39 31.61 11.35
C VAL A 753 11.72 33.09 11.36
N THR A 754 11.77 33.67 12.56
CA THR A 754 12.20 35.05 12.83
C THR A 754 13.49 35.05 13.66
N SER A 755 13.98 36.24 14.03
CA SER A 755 15.22 36.43 14.81
C SER A 755 16.46 35.84 14.15
N PHE A 756 16.45 35.66 12.83
CA PHE A 756 17.50 34.94 12.10
C PHE A 756 18.72 35.85 11.83
N ASP A 757 19.54 36.05 12.86
CA ASP A 757 20.67 36.98 12.87
C ASP A 757 21.99 36.36 12.36
N ALA A 758 23.06 37.16 12.36
CA ALA A 758 24.36 36.78 11.81
C ALA A 758 25.13 35.82 12.74
N GLY A 759 25.10 34.53 12.42
CA GLY A 759 25.71 33.45 13.20
C GLY A 759 24.74 32.30 13.48
N ASP A 760 23.45 32.60 13.38
CA ASP A 760 22.34 31.67 13.55
C ASP A 760 22.18 30.76 12.34
N TRP A 761 21.45 29.66 12.54
CA TRP A 761 21.25 28.66 11.49
C TRP A 761 20.00 27.80 11.67
N LEU A 762 19.55 27.26 10.53
CA LEU A 762 18.63 26.12 10.41
C LEU A 762 19.40 24.97 9.76
N ALA A 763 19.10 23.73 10.13
CA ALA A 763 19.67 22.53 9.52
C ALA A 763 18.58 21.57 9.02
N TYR A 764 18.90 20.85 7.94
CA TYR A 764 18.08 19.77 7.39
C TYR A 764 18.98 18.55 7.12
N ASP A 765 18.61 17.36 7.59
CA ASP A 765 19.41 16.13 7.55
C ASP A 765 18.52 14.88 7.60
N PRO A 766 18.60 13.93 6.65
CA PRO A 766 19.51 13.87 5.50
C PRO A 766 19.01 14.71 4.32
N VAL A 767 19.94 15.33 3.58
CA VAL A 767 19.66 16.00 2.30
C VAL A 767 20.52 15.41 1.18
N ASN A 768 19.99 15.33 -0.05
CA ASN A 768 20.74 15.00 -1.26
C ASN A 768 20.18 15.73 -2.49
N PHE A 769 21.02 16.52 -3.15
CA PHE A 769 20.63 17.39 -4.28
C PHE A 769 20.55 16.68 -5.64
N ALA A 770 20.47 15.34 -5.68
CA ALA A 770 20.27 14.60 -6.92
C ALA A 770 19.03 15.12 -7.70
N GLY A 771 19.25 15.53 -8.95
CA GLY A 771 18.19 16.07 -9.82
C GLY A 771 17.68 17.48 -9.47
N ILE A 772 18.28 18.17 -8.48
CA ILE A 772 17.96 19.55 -8.09
C ILE A 772 18.87 20.54 -8.84
N THR A 773 18.27 21.62 -9.34
CA THR A 773 18.90 22.65 -10.19
C THR A 773 18.73 24.07 -9.63
N GLY A 774 17.92 24.25 -8.59
CA GLY A 774 17.62 25.55 -8.00
C GLY A 774 16.93 25.43 -6.65
N VAL A 775 16.75 26.56 -6.00
CA VAL A 775 15.91 26.73 -4.81
C VAL A 775 15.06 27.98 -5.00
N GLN A 776 13.80 27.91 -4.57
CA GLN A 776 12.91 29.05 -4.47
C GLN A 776 12.66 29.32 -2.99
N THR A 777 13.14 30.44 -2.47
CA THR A 777 12.96 30.80 -1.06
C THR A 777 11.81 31.78 -0.92
N ARG A 778 10.86 31.49 -0.02
CA ARG A 778 9.84 32.42 0.43
C ARG A 778 10.27 33.02 1.78
N ALA A 779 10.41 34.35 1.80
CA ALA A 779 10.97 35.11 2.90
C ALA A 779 10.37 36.53 2.93
N SER A 780 10.66 37.31 3.97
CA SER A 780 10.39 38.76 4.01
C SER A 780 11.55 39.52 4.66
N GLY A 781 11.51 40.86 4.62
CA GLY A 781 12.59 41.70 5.13
C GLY A 781 13.66 42.04 4.08
N ALA A 782 14.92 42.12 4.50
CA ALA A 782 16.06 42.49 3.66
C ALA A 782 17.37 41.88 4.20
N GLY A 783 18.02 41.03 3.42
CA GLY A 783 19.26 40.38 3.86
C GLY A 783 19.76 39.31 2.89
N THR A 784 20.53 38.36 3.40
CA THR A 784 21.10 37.29 2.58
C THR A 784 21.12 35.98 3.36
N LEU A 785 20.52 34.95 2.78
CA LEU A 785 20.68 33.57 3.23
C LEU A 785 21.82 32.90 2.49
N SER A 786 22.53 32.03 3.18
CA SER A 786 23.68 31.28 2.67
C SER A 786 23.48 29.80 2.92
N LEU A 787 23.41 29.01 1.84
CA LEU A 787 23.32 27.55 1.88
C LEU A 787 24.72 26.95 1.99
N ARG A 788 24.94 26.15 3.03
CA ARG A 788 26.23 25.57 3.43
C ARG A 788 26.07 24.06 3.61
N TRP A 789 27.18 23.35 3.51
CA TRP A 789 27.20 21.88 3.50
C TRP A 789 27.96 21.32 4.70
N LYS A 790 27.33 20.41 5.46
CA LYS A 790 27.87 19.67 6.61
C LYS A 790 28.37 20.51 7.81
N SER A 791 28.40 21.83 7.71
CA SER A 791 28.73 22.74 8.83
C SER A 791 28.16 24.14 8.58
N PRO A 792 27.63 24.83 9.62
CA PRO A 792 27.16 26.22 9.50
C PRO A 792 28.30 27.22 9.25
N THR A 793 29.57 26.81 9.42
CA THR A 793 30.74 27.66 9.15
C THR A 793 31.46 27.33 7.83
N ALA A 794 31.06 26.27 7.12
CA ALA A 794 31.59 25.95 5.80
C ALA A 794 31.29 27.07 4.78
N ALA A 795 32.13 27.23 3.75
CA ALA A 795 31.86 28.20 2.68
C ALA A 795 30.50 27.89 2.00
N PRO A 796 29.68 28.90 1.68
CA PRO A 796 28.40 28.66 1.05
C PRO A 796 28.58 28.17 -0.39
N PHE A 797 27.82 27.15 -0.79
CA PHE A 797 27.74 26.71 -2.18
C PHE A 797 26.71 27.51 -2.98
N ALA A 798 25.74 28.13 -2.30
CA ALA A 798 24.79 29.06 -2.89
C ALA A 798 24.40 30.17 -1.90
N THR A 799 23.93 31.28 -2.45
CA THR A 799 23.56 32.48 -1.70
C THR A 799 22.27 33.06 -2.27
N VAL A 800 21.27 33.25 -1.41
CA VAL A 800 19.96 33.80 -1.76
C VAL A 800 19.86 35.20 -1.18
N THR A 801 19.86 36.22 -2.05
CA THR A 801 19.69 37.62 -1.62
C THR A 801 18.20 37.97 -1.58
N ILE A 802 17.72 38.35 -0.39
CA ILE A 802 16.34 38.81 -0.18
C ILE A 802 16.34 40.34 -0.33
N PRO A 803 15.81 40.90 -1.44
CA PRO A 803 15.77 42.35 -1.64
C PRO A 803 14.83 43.03 -0.63
N PRO A 804 15.04 44.30 -0.27
CA PRO A 804 14.14 45.01 0.62
C PRO A 804 12.72 45.11 0.05
N GLY A 805 11.71 44.69 0.83
CA GLY A 805 10.31 44.79 0.47
C GLY A 805 9.37 44.53 1.66
N ASP A 806 8.14 45.03 1.55
CA ASP A 806 7.08 44.80 2.53
C ASP A 806 6.38 43.46 2.27
N GLY A 807 6.32 42.58 3.28
CA GLY A 807 5.61 41.30 3.22
C GLY A 807 6.35 40.18 2.48
N TRP A 808 5.63 39.08 2.22
CA TRP A 808 6.18 37.85 1.62
C TRP A 808 6.63 38.06 0.18
N GLN A 809 7.84 37.60 -0.10
CA GLN A 809 8.49 37.63 -1.40
C GLN A 809 9.16 36.29 -1.71
N THR A 810 9.24 35.96 -3.00
CA THR A 810 9.69 34.66 -3.48
C THR A 810 10.91 34.84 -4.40
N VAL A 811 12.07 34.36 -3.97
CA VAL A 811 13.35 34.53 -4.66
C VAL A 811 13.85 33.19 -5.18
N THR A 812 13.96 33.05 -6.51
CA THR A 812 14.53 31.85 -7.13
C THR A 812 16.03 32.01 -7.38
N THR A 813 16.83 31.09 -6.86
CA THR A 813 18.29 31.02 -7.00
C THR A 813 18.67 29.71 -7.69
N ALA A 814 19.47 29.77 -8.76
CA ALA A 814 19.98 28.57 -9.42
C ALA A 814 21.14 27.94 -8.61
N LEU A 815 21.16 26.61 -8.52
CA LEU A 815 22.22 25.84 -7.89
C LEU A 815 23.12 25.27 -8.99
N ALA A 816 24.24 25.94 -9.26
CA ALA A 816 25.10 25.63 -10.40
C ALA A 816 26.02 24.41 -10.18
N ASP A 817 26.43 24.18 -8.93
CA ASP A 817 27.29 23.06 -8.50
C ASP A 817 26.87 22.66 -7.07
N PRO A 818 25.67 22.06 -6.89
CA PRO A 818 25.20 21.64 -5.58
C PRO A 818 26.07 20.48 -5.04
N PRO A 819 26.25 20.37 -3.71
CA PRO A 819 27.04 19.29 -3.11
C PRO A 819 26.56 17.90 -3.51
N ALA A 820 27.51 16.99 -3.75
CA ALA A 820 27.24 15.60 -4.08
C ALA A 820 27.21 14.69 -2.84
N GLY A 821 26.38 13.65 -2.91
CA GLY A 821 26.16 12.69 -1.83
C GLY A 821 25.23 13.23 -0.74
N THR A 822 24.96 12.39 0.25
CA THR A 822 24.02 12.69 1.34
C THR A 822 24.72 13.40 2.51
N GLY A 823 23.95 14.21 3.23
CA GLY A 823 24.29 14.81 4.52
C GLY A 823 23.55 16.12 4.80
N ARG A 824 24.00 16.82 5.82
CA ARG A 824 23.31 17.99 6.38
C ARG A 824 23.45 19.28 5.55
N LEU A 825 22.30 19.86 5.17
CA LEU A 825 22.19 21.23 4.68
C LEU A 825 22.12 22.20 5.87
N TYR A 826 22.92 23.26 5.86
CA TYR A 826 22.76 24.39 6.77
C TYR A 826 22.32 25.64 6.01
N VAL A 827 21.25 26.30 6.48
CA VAL A 827 20.88 27.65 6.08
C VAL A 827 21.39 28.62 7.15
N THR A 828 22.06 29.69 6.74
CA THR A 828 22.58 30.73 7.65
C THR A 828 22.18 32.11 7.13
N SER A 829 22.07 33.09 8.03
CA SER A 829 21.62 34.45 7.70
C SER A 829 22.72 35.51 7.91
N THR A 830 22.51 36.69 7.33
CA THR A 830 23.24 37.94 7.66
C THR A 830 22.49 38.83 8.65
N GLY A 831 21.33 38.39 9.15
CA GLY A 831 20.34 39.23 9.83
C GLY A 831 19.36 39.90 8.87
N GLY A 832 18.22 40.31 9.42
CA GLY A 832 17.22 41.16 8.74
C GLY A 832 16.20 40.43 7.86
N VAL A 833 16.08 39.10 7.94
CA VAL A 833 15.14 38.30 7.16
C VAL A 833 14.28 37.39 8.05
N ASP A 834 12.98 37.35 7.74
CA ASP A 834 12.08 36.28 8.20
C ASP A 834 12.00 35.22 7.08
N VAL A 835 12.02 33.93 7.42
CA VAL A 835 11.98 32.84 6.43
C VAL A 835 10.74 31.99 6.66
N ASP A 836 10.02 31.68 5.59
CA ASP A 836 8.85 30.80 5.58
C ASP A 836 9.24 29.43 5.01
N ALA A 837 9.74 29.36 3.77
CA ALA A 837 10.06 28.07 3.17
C ALA A 837 11.16 28.11 2.09
N LEU A 838 11.74 26.94 1.83
CA LEU A 838 12.64 26.64 0.73
C LEU A 838 11.99 25.56 -0.15
N THR A 839 11.62 25.91 -1.39
CA THR A 839 11.10 24.97 -2.38
C THR A 839 12.18 24.62 -3.39
N PHE A 840 12.77 23.42 -3.28
CA PHE A 840 13.81 22.93 -4.18
C PHE A 840 13.26 22.68 -5.59
N GLN A 841 14.03 23.08 -6.60
CA GLN A 841 13.62 23.10 -8.00
C GLN A 841 14.37 22.06 -8.80
N GLY A 842 13.68 21.33 -9.69
CA GLY A 842 14.27 20.29 -10.52
C GLY A 842 13.38 19.03 -10.57
N GLY A 843 13.91 17.96 -11.18
CA GLY A 843 13.25 16.66 -11.16
C GLY A 843 13.27 16.03 -9.76
N GLY A 844 14.39 16.19 -9.05
CA GLY A 844 14.66 15.44 -7.83
C GLY A 844 15.01 13.99 -8.14
N VAL A 845 14.63 13.07 -7.26
CA VAL A 845 14.83 11.62 -7.41
C VAL A 845 13.62 10.87 -7.99
N ALA A 846 12.47 11.53 -8.13
CA ALA A 846 11.30 10.97 -8.80
C ALA A 846 11.49 10.92 -10.33
N ASP A 847 10.86 9.94 -10.98
CA ASP A 847 10.86 9.85 -12.44
C ASP A 847 9.54 10.35 -13.00
N THR A 848 9.61 11.45 -13.75
CA THR A 848 8.46 12.18 -14.27
C THR A 848 8.37 12.13 -15.79
N SER A 849 9.12 11.23 -16.44
CA SER A 849 9.31 11.19 -17.89
C SER A 849 8.67 9.94 -18.52
N PRO A 850 7.57 10.05 -19.27
CA PRO A 850 6.98 8.91 -19.95
C PRO A 850 7.93 8.24 -20.96
N PRO A 851 7.99 6.89 -21.03
CA PRO A 851 8.80 6.19 -22.02
C PRO A 851 8.48 6.58 -23.46
N ALA A 852 9.51 6.62 -24.30
CA ALA A 852 9.33 6.63 -25.75
C ALA A 852 9.10 5.19 -26.25
N VAL A 853 7.93 4.92 -26.83
CA VAL A 853 7.56 3.58 -27.33
C VAL A 853 7.53 3.52 -28.87
N THR A 854 7.98 2.40 -29.43
CA THR A 854 7.97 2.08 -30.86
C THR A 854 7.56 0.62 -31.07
N ALA A 855 7.05 0.29 -32.25
CA ALA A 855 6.74 -1.08 -32.62
C ALA A 855 7.30 -1.42 -34.00
N THR A 856 7.71 -2.67 -34.18
CA THR A 856 8.12 -3.24 -35.47
C THR A 856 7.31 -4.50 -35.78
N LEU A 857 7.10 -4.75 -37.07
CA LEU A 857 6.43 -5.95 -37.56
C LEU A 857 7.45 -6.88 -38.25
N SER A 858 7.23 -8.18 -38.17
CA SER A 858 7.95 -9.19 -38.95
C SER A 858 6.95 -10.14 -39.63
N PRO A 859 6.92 -10.23 -40.98
CA PRO A 859 7.71 -9.43 -41.91
C PRO A 859 7.39 -7.93 -41.83
N ALA A 860 8.37 -7.07 -42.14
CA ALA A 860 8.24 -5.62 -41.98
C ALA A 860 7.29 -4.95 -43.00
N SER A 861 7.05 -5.63 -44.13
CA SER A 861 6.09 -5.24 -45.15
C SER A 861 5.10 -6.38 -45.41
N PRO A 862 3.85 -6.08 -45.78
CA PRO A 862 2.88 -7.06 -46.28
C PRO A 862 3.45 -7.89 -47.43
N ASP A 863 3.14 -9.19 -47.44
CA ASP A 863 3.59 -10.15 -48.47
C ASP A 863 2.48 -10.63 -49.41
N GLY A 864 1.25 -10.14 -49.21
CA GLY A 864 0.13 -10.20 -50.16
C GLY A 864 -0.12 -8.86 -50.87
N ALA A 865 -1.18 -8.83 -51.66
CA ALA A 865 -1.68 -7.62 -52.33
C ALA A 865 -2.40 -6.65 -51.36
N ASP A 866 -2.70 -5.43 -51.82
CA ASP A 866 -3.48 -4.37 -51.13
C ASP A 866 -3.15 -4.09 -49.64
N GLY A 867 -1.91 -4.41 -49.25
CA GLY A 867 -1.39 -4.24 -47.88
C GLY A 867 -1.75 -5.37 -46.91
N TRP A 868 -2.09 -6.56 -47.39
CA TRP A 868 -2.39 -7.75 -46.59
C TRP A 868 -1.17 -8.65 -46.38
N TYR A 869 -1.09 -9.25 -45.19
CA TYR A 869 -0.17 -10.33 -44.88
C TYR A 869 -0.86 -11.68 -45.10
N THR A 870 -0.17 -12.61 -45.76
CA THR A 870 -0.68 -13.94 -46.12
C THR A 870 -0.31 -15.05 -45.13
N ARG A 871 0.26 -14.65 -43.99
CA ARG A 871 0.68 -15.48 -42.85
C ARG A 871 0.59 -14.67 -41.56
N ASN A 872 0.83 -15.33 -40.41
CA ASN A 872 0.92 -14.66 -39.12
C ASN A 872 2.04 -13.60 -39.12
N VAL A 873 1.85 -12.52 -38.36
CA VAL A 873 2.79 -11.38 -38.24
C VAL A 873 3.29 -11.31 -36.81
N THR A 874 4.59 -11.17 -36.60
CA THR A 874 5.16 -10.92 -35.27
C THR A 874 5.23 -9.42 -34.98
N LEU A 875 4.68 -8.98 -33.86
CA LEU A 875 4.79 -7.64 -33.31
C LEU A 875 5.91 -7.62 -32.25
N THR A 876 6.87 -6.71 -32.38
CA THR A 876 7.86 -6.43 -31.34
C THR A 876 7.70 -5.00 -30.86
N VAL A 877 7.39 -4.79 -29.57
CA VAL A 877 7.28 -3.47 -28.94
C VAL A 877 8.58 -3.16 -28.21
N THR A 878 9.23 -2.07 -28.62
CA THR A 878 10.46 -1.55 -28.02
C THR A 878 10.18 -0.22 -27.34
N ALA A 879 10.82 0.02 -26.20
CA ALA A 879 10.72 1.28 -25.50
C ALA A 879 12.07 1.68 -24.90
N THR A 880 12.30 2.98 -24.83
CA THR A 880 13.47 3.63 -24.26
C THR A 880 13.02 4.76 -23.36
N ASP A 881 13.73 4.96 -22.28
CA ASP A 881 13.38 5.92 -21.24
C ASP A 881 14.66 6.42 -20.55
N ASN A 882 14.59 7.52 -19.80
CA ASN A 882 15.67 7.97 -18.91
C ASN A 882 15.69 7.18 -17.59
N GLY A 883 14.56 6.64 -17.16
CA GLY A 883 14.45 5.61 -16.14
C GLY A 883 14.56 4.19 -16.73
N THR A 884 13.91 3.23 -16.06
CA THR A 884 13.86 1.82 -16.48
C THR A 884 12.46 1.45 -16.96
N VAL A 885 12.34 0.85 -18.15
CA VAL A 885 11.02 0.44 -18.69
C VAL A 885 10.49 -0.83 -17.99
N ALA A 886 9.55 -0.66 -17.06
CA ALA A 886 8.85 -1.73 -16.35
C ALA A 886 8.04 -2.63 -17.28
N THR A 887 7.12 -2.06 -18.07
CA THR A 887 6.19 -2.85 -18.90
C THR A 887 6.13 -2.39 -20.35
N ARG A 888 5.79 -3.34 -21.22
CA ARG A 888 5.45 -3.14 -22.63
C ARG A 888 4.15 -3.87 -22.87
N GLN A 889 3.16 -3.20 -23.46
CA GLN A 889 1.81 -3.72 -23.61
C GLN A 889 1.25 -3.45 -25.01
N TYR A 890 0.33 -4.32 -25.45
CA TYR A 890 -0.44 -4.14 -26.68
C TYR A 890 -1.94 -4.40 -26.45
N SER A 891 -2.78 -3.86 -27.33
CA SER A 891 -4.23 -4.03 -27.31
C SER A 891 -4.77 -4.26 -28.74
N LEU A 892 -5.82 -5.08 -28.84
CA LEU A 892 -6.52 -5.44 -30.08
C LEU A 892 -8.01 -5.05 -30.08
N ASP A 893 -8.47 -4.35 -29.05
CA ASP A 893 -9.88 -4.02 -28.78
C ASP A 893 -10.11 -2.51 -28.55
N GLY A 894 -9.21 -1.68 -29.08
CA GLY A 894 -9.29 -0.23 -28.93
C GLY A 894 -8.68 0.30 -27.62
N GLY A 895 -7.99 -0.53 -26.85
CA GLY A 895 -7.37 -0.16 -25.57
C GLY A 895 -8.24 -0.48 -24.36
N THR A 896 -9.30 -1.26 -24.52
CA THR A 896 -10.15 -1.75 -23.43
C THR A 896 -9.42 -2.80 -22.59
N THR A 897 -8.66 -3.69 -23.22
CA THR A 897 -7.75 -4.62 -22.54
C THR A 897 -6.32 -4.50 -23.08
N TRP A 898 -5.35 -4.71 -22.20
CA TRP A 898 -3.92 -4.60 -22.51
C TRP A 898 -3.19 -5.89 -22.11
N ALA A 899 -2.52 -6.52 -23.07
CA ALA A 899 -1.75 -7.74 -22.90
C ALA A 899 -0.24 -7.48 -22.99
N ASN A 900 0.56 -8.36 -22.40
CA ASN A 900 2.02 -8.22 -22.32
C ASN A 900 2.68 -8.30 -23.73
N ALA A 901 3.59 -7.36 -24.00
CA ALA A 901 4.41 -7.26 -25.22
C ALA A 901 5.92 -7.10 -24.91
N ALA A 902 6.38 -7.48 -23.72
CA ALA A 902 7.80 -7.48 -23.36
C ALA A 902 8.62 -8.47 -24.22
N ASN A 903 7.98 -9.50 -24.77
CA ASN A 903 8.52 -10.42 -25.77
C ASN A 903 7.75 -10.28 -27.09
N PRO A 904 8.34 -10.66 -28.24
CA PRO A 904 7.65 -10.62 -29.54
C PRO A 904 6.35 -11.43 -29.56
N VAL A 905 5.26 -10.79 -29.97
CA VAL A 905 3.89 -11.33 -29.96
C VAL A 905 3.49 -11.80 -31.35
N THR A 906 2.90 -13.00 -31.47
CA THR A 906 2.40 -13.50 -32.77
C THR A 906 0.94 -13.09 -32.98
N LEU A 907 0.70 -12.22 -33.95
CA LEU A 907 -0.63 -11.86 -34.45
C LEU A 907 -1.05 -12.88 -35.52
N SER A 908 -2.11 -13.63 -35.24
CA SER A 908 -2.58 -14.75 -36.08
C SER A 908 -4.06 -14.68 -36.47
N ALA A 909 -4.83 -13.77 -35.87
CA ALA A 909 -6.23 -13.56 -36.22
C ALA A 909 -6.34 -12.85 -37.57
N GLU A 910 -7.21 -13.35 -38.44
CA GLU A 910 -7.50 -12.75 -39.75
C GLU A 910 -8.36 -11.49 -39.63
N GLY A 911 -8.36 -10.68 -40.69
CA GLY A 911 -9.04 -9.39 -40.79
C GLY A 911 -8.08 -8.21 -40.64
N ALA A 912 -8.65 -7.00 -40.73
CA ALA A 912 -7.95 -5.75 -40.44
C ALA A 912 -8.11 -5.42 -38.95
N LYS A 913 -7.00 -5.27 -38.23
CA LYS A 913 -6.98 -4.87 -36.82
C LYS A 913 -6.07 -3.66 -36.60
N GLU A 914 -6.56 -2.71 -35.83
CA GLU A 914 -5.71 -1.72 -35.17
C GLU A 914 -5.05 -2.39 -33.96
N VAL A 915 -3.73 -2.33 -33.91
CA VAL A 915 -2.93 -2.73 -32.77
C VAL A 915 -2.47 -1.47 -32.07
N ARG A 916 -2.96 -1.24 -30.85
CA ARG A 916 -2.44 -0.18 -29.97
C ARG A 916 -1.30 -0.74 -29.14
N TYR A 917 -0.29 0.06 -28.84
CA TYR A 917 0.82 -0.34 -27.98
C TYR A 917 1.28 0.82 -27.10
N ARG A 918 1.74 0.49 -25.88
CA ARG A 918 2.26 1.44 -24.90
C ARG A 918 3.37 0.80 -24.07
N ALA A 919 4.13 1.62 -23.38
CA ALA A 919 5.06 1.19 -22.35
C ALA A 919 4.82 2.00 -21.07
N THR A 920 5.24 1.45 -19.94
CA THR A 920 5.26 2.13 -18.64
C THR A 920 6.67 1.98 -18.08
N ASP A 921 7.24 3.07 -17.56
CA ASP A 921 8.49 3.01 -16.80
C ASP A 921 8.27 2.42 -15.41
N ASN A 922 9.35 2.33 -14.64
CA ASN A 922 9.30 2.05 -13.22
C ASN A 922 8.54 3.16 -12.47
N GLY A 923 8.74 4.44 -12.83
CA GLY A 923 8.06 5.61 -12.25
C GLY A 923 6.53 5.67 -12.46
N GLY A 924 5.93 4.66 -13.10
CA GLY A 924 4.50 4.61 -13.38
C GLY A 924 4.04 5.47 -14.57
N ASN A 925 4.92 6.26 -15.20
CA ASN A 925 4.52 7.10 -16.31
C ASN A 925 4.24 6.24 -17.54
N VAL A 926 3.10 6.49 -18.18
CA VAL A 926 2.64 5.72 -19.34
C VAL A 926 2.97 6.48 -20.62
N SER A 927 3.65 5.83 -21.56
CA SER A 927 3.96 6.38 -22.88
C SER A 927 2.70 6.86 -23.59
N GLN A 928 2.85 7.79 -24.55
CA GLN A 928 1.81 8.00 -25.55
C GLN A 928 1.49 6.67 -26.26
N ILE A 929 0.21 6.46 -26.58
CA ILE A 929 -0.24 5.23 -27.26
C ILE A 929 0.20 5.29 -28.72
N GLY A 930 1.07 4.36 -29.10
CA GLY A 930 1.38 4.10 -30.49
C GLY A 930 0.33 3.20 -31.14
N THR A 931 0.19 3.30 -32.46
CA THR A 931 -0.78 2.51 -33.24
C THR A 931 -0.15 1.95 -34.50
N VAL A 932 -0.48 0.70 -34.86
CA VAL A 932 -0.17 0.12 -36.18
C VAL A 932 -1.35 -0.69 -36.68
N THR A 933 -1.72 -0.55 -37.95
CA THR A 933 -2.76 -1.37 -38.58
C THR A 933 -2.13 -2.63 -39.18
N VAL A 934 -2.64 -3.80 -38.81
CA VAL A 934 -2.22 -5.09 -39.36
C VAL A 934 -3.42 -5.75 -40.05
N LYS A 935 -3.25 -6.15 -41.30
CA LYS A 935 -4.27 -6.83 -42.11
C LYS A 935 -3.78 -8.24 -42.44
N ILE A 936 -4.44 -9.28 -41.92
CA ILE A 936 -4.02 -10.68 -42.14
C ILE A 936 -5.12 -11.43 -42.88
N ASP A 937 -4.77 -12.11 -43.96
CA ASP A 937 -5.67 -13.01 -44.68
C ASP A 937 -4.87 -14.21 -45.22
N LYS A 938 -5.13 -15.38 -44.66
CA LYS A 938 -4.45 -16.65 -44.97
C LYS A 938 -5.40 -17.60 -45.70
N SER A 939 -6.64 -17.20 -45.93
CA SER A 939 -7.72 -18.02 -46.45
C SER A 939 -7.86 -17.80 -47.95
N ASP A 940 -7.94 -18.88 -48.73
CA ASP A 940 -8.23 -18.75 -50.17
C ASP A 940 -9.71 -18.39 -50.37
N PRO A 941 -10.06 -17.58 -51.39
CA PRO A 941 -11.46 -17.22 -51.65
C PRO A 941 -12.26 -18.47 -52.02
N ALA A 942 -13.51 -18.57 -51.58
CA ALA A 942 -14.41 -19.62 -52.02
C ALA A 942 -14.93 -19.32 -53.44
N LEU A 943 -14.92 -20.31 -54.33
CA LEU A 943 -15.40 -20.19 -55.71
C LEU A 943 -16.35 -21.34 -56.07
N THR A 944 -17.55 -20.99 -56.49
CA THR A 944 -18.54 -21.91 -57.07
C THR A 944 -18.79 -21.57 -58.53
N VAL A 945 -18.87 -22.60 -59.38
CA VAL A 945 -19.25 -22.49 -60.80
C VAL A 945 -20.59 -23.17 -60.99
N THR A 946 -21.57 -22.47 -61.56
CA THR A 946 -22.91 -23.00 -61.86
C THR A 946 -23.32 -22.64 -63.30
N GLY A 947 -24.44 -23.19 -63.78
CA GLY A 947 -24.93 -22.92 -65.16
C GLY A 947 -24.19 -23.68 -66.27
N VAL A 948 -23.17 -24.46 -65.89
CA VAL A 948 -22.54 -25.53 -66.69
C VAL A 948 -22.17 -26.68 -65.74
N GLU A 949 -22.30 -27.92 -66.21
CA GLU A 949 -22.08 -29.16 -65.46
C GLU A 949 -21.23 -30.13 -66.30
N THR A 950 -20.56 -31.09 -65.65
CA THR A 950 -19.80 -32.13 -66.34
C THR A 950 -20.70 -33.20 -66.97
N LYS A 951 -21.22 -32.87 -68.16
CA LYS A 951 -22.01 -33.75 -69.02
C LYS A 951 -21.88 -33.35 -70.51
N PRO A 952 -22.28 -34.24 -71.44
CA PRO A 952 -22.49 -33.85 -72.82
C PRO A 952 -23.70 -32.92 -72.98
N TYR A 953 -23.59 -31.93 -73.85
CA TYR A 953 -24.66 -31.05 -74.27
C TYR A 953 -24.91 -31.17 -75.77
N GLY A 954 -26.16 -30.94 -76.18
CA GLY A 954 -26.50 -30.71 -77.58
C GLY A 954 -26.06 -29.30 -78.02
N ASP A 955 -25.39 -29.19 -79.16
CA ASP A 955 -24.79 -27.96 -79.66
C ASP A 955 -25.81 -26.88 -80.08
N SER A 956 -27.07 -27.26 -80.27
CA SER A 956 -28.17 -26.28 -80.38
C SER A 956 -28.45 -25.50 -79.09
N GLY A 957 -27.94 -25.99 -77.96
CA GLY A 957 -28.12 -25.42 -76.64
C GLY A 957 -27.29 -24.18 -76.34
N THR A 958 -27.41 -23.70 -75.11
CA THR A 958 -26.63 -22.58 -74.57
C THR A 958 -26.40 -22.86 -73.09
N VAL A 959 -25.16 -22.73 -72.64
CA VAL A 959 -24.81 -22.73 -71.21
C VAL A 959 -24.48 -21.31 -70.80
N THR A 960 -24.77 -20.95 -69.56
CA THR A 960 -24.46 -19.61 -69.04
C THR A 960 -23.67 -19.79 -67.74
N PRO A 961 -22.34 -19.92 -67.80
CA PRO A 961 -21.53 -20.09 -66.62
C PRO A 961 -21.64 -18.89 -65.69
N VAL A 962 -22.13 -19.13 -64.48
CA VAL A 962 -22.21 -18.16 -63.40
C VAL A 962 -21.14 -18.49 -62.37
N LEU A 963 -20.24 -17.54 -62.16
CA LEU A 963 -19.23 -17.59 -61.10
C LEU A 963 -19.80 -16.91 -59.86
N THR A 964 -19.75 -17.59 -58.72
CA THR A 964 -19.99 -16.99 -57.42
C THR A 964 -18.73 -17.15 -56.60
N ALA A 965 -18.03 -16.04 -56.38
CA ALA A 965 -16.86 -15.98 -55.53
C ALA A 965 -17.22 -15.20 -54.26
N THR A 966 -16.74 -15.67 -53.11
CA THR A 966 -16.89 -14.99 -51.82
C THR A 966 -15.59 -15.14 -51.04
N ASP A 967 -15.14 -14.05 -50.46
CA ASP A 967 -14.16 -14.07 -49.38
C ASP A 967 -14.69 -13.22 -48.22
N ALA A 968 -14.40 -13.66 -47.00
CA ALA A 968 -14.91 -13.09 -45.75
C ALA A 968 -13.93 -12.11 -45.09
N VAL A 969 -12.68 -12.02 -45.56
CA VAL A 969 -11.57 -11.37 -44.86
C VAL A 969 -11.06 -10.15 -45.65
N SER A 970 -10.36 -10.37 -46.76
CA SER A 970 -9.90 -9.29 -47.65
C SER A 970 -10.93 -8.92 -48.73
N GLY A 971 -11.87 -9.82 -49.00
CA GLY A 971 -12.90 -9.72 -50.02
C GLY A 971 -12.39 -10.08 -51.42
N VAL A 972 -13.31 -10.39 -52.33
CA VAL A 972 -12.94 -10.77 -53.71
C VAL A 972 -12.40 -9.55 -54.47
N GLN A 973 -11.23 -9.70 -55.10
CA GLN A 973 -10.66 -8.73 -56.04
C GLN A 973 -11.10 -9.03 -57.47
N SER A 974 -11.10 -10.30 -57.89
CA SER A 974 -11.60 -10.69 -59.21
C SER A 974 -12.16 -12.12 -59.25
N ALA A 975 -13.07 -12.37 -60.18
CA ALA A 975 -13.50 -13.71 -60.58
C ALA A 975 -13.57 -13.76 -62.10
N THR A 976 -12.80 -14.66 -62.71
CA THR A 976 -12.63 -14.77 -64.16
C THR A 976 -12.83 -16.20 -64.63
N ALA A 977 -13.21 -16.39 -65.89
CA ALA A 977 -13.25 -17.70 -66.52
C ALA A 977 -12.52 -17.71 -67.86
N LYS A 978 -11.99 -18.88 -68.21
CA LYS A 978 -11.47 -19.20 -69.55
C LYS A 978 -12.13 -20.48 -70.04
N LEU A 979 -12.73 -20.43 -71.21
CA LEU A 979 -13.23 -21.59 -71.94
C LEU A 979 -12.21 -21.96 -73.02
N ASP A 980 -11.66 -23.17 -72.94
CA ASP A 980 -10.60 -23.67 -73.84
C ASP A 980 -9.40 -22.69 -73.95
N GLY A 981 -9.03 -22.10 -72.81
CA GLY A 981 -7.97 -21.08 -72.71
C GLY A 981 -8.37 -19.67 -73.13
N THR A 982 -9.51 -19.48 -73.79
CA THR A 982 -10.03 -18.17 -74.22
C THR A 982 -10.85 -17.51 -73.13
N ALA A 983 -10.62 -16.22 -72.85
CA ALA A 983 -11.34 -15.50 -71.80
C ALA A 983 -12.86 -15.45 -72.05
N LEU A 984 -13.65 -15.82 -71.03
CA LEU A 984 -15.10 -15.77 -71.02
C LEU A 984 -15.59 -14.69 -70.05
N PRO A 985 -16.32 -13.65 -70.50
CA PRO A 985 -16.90 -12.66 -69.60
C PRO A 985 -17.90 -13.31 -68.63
N PRO A 986 -17.88 -12.98 -67.32
CA PRO A 986 -18.79 -13.58 -66.34
C PRO A 986 -20.27 -13.43 -66.72
N GLY A 987 -21.03 -14.53 -66.63
CA GLY A 987 -22.45 -14.55 -66.99
C GLY A 987 -22.75 -14.45 -68.50
N ALA A 988 -21.74 -14.44 -69.38
CA ALA A 988 -21.98 -14.45 -70.82
C ALA A 988 -22.55 -15.81 -71.28
N PRO A 989 -23.67 -15.84 -72.03
CA PRO A 989 -24.22 -17.08 -72.56
C PRO A 989 -23.33 -17.65 -73.67
N VAL A 990 -22.78 -18.83 -73.45
CA VAL A 990 -22.01 -19.60 -74.43
C VAL A 990 -22.97 -20.41 -75.29
N ARG A 991 -23.18 -19.96 -76.53
CA ARG A 991 -23.94 -20.67 -77.56
C ARG A 991 -23.12 -21.86 -78.02
N LEU A 992 -23.55 -23.08 -77.71
CA LEU A 992 -22.70 -24.25 -77.85
C LEU A 992 -22.28 -24.52 -79.31
N TRP A 993 -23.12 -24.15 -80.27
CA TRP A 993 -22.79 -24.23 -81.70
C TRP A 993 -21.61 -23.37 -82.14
N THR A 994 -21.17 -22.36 -81.38
CA THR A 994 -19.95 -21.61 -81.70
C THR A 994 -18.67 -22.37 -81.34
N LEU A 995 -18.78 -23.45 -80.58
CA LEU A 995 -17.65 -24.30 -80.19
C LEU A 995 -17.44 -25.45 -81.22
N PRO A 996 -16.23 -25.99 -81.37
CA PRO A 996 -16.02 -27.28 -82.05
C PRO A 996 -16.75 -28.41 -81.31
N LEU A 997 -17.24 -29.43 -82.02
CA LEU A 997 -17.79 -30.63 -81.36
C LEU A 997 -16.65 -31.42 -80.70
N GLY A 998 -16.82 -31.81 -79.44
CA GLY A 998 -15.78 -32.47 -78.64
C GLY A 998 -15.79 -32.03 -77.17
N ASP A 999 -14.71 -32.32 -76.46
CA ASP A 999 -14.52 -31.92 -75.06
C ASP A 999 -14.04 -30.47 -74.93
N HIS A 1000 -14.54 -29.79 -73.89
CA HIS A 1000 -14.23 -28.42 -73.52
C HIS A 1000 -13.86 -28.33 -72.04
N SER A 1001 -13.06 -27.33 -71.69
CA SER A 1001 -12.66 -27.05 -70.31
C SER A 1001 -12.95 -25.60 -69.96
N LEU A 1002 -13.85 -25.39 -69.00
CA LEU A 1002 -14.06 -24.10 -68.35
C LEU A 1002 -13.22 -24.03 -67.08
N VAL A 1003 -12.16 -23.24 -67.11
CA VAL A 1003 -11.30 -22.94 -65.95
C VAL A 1003 -11.73 -21.60 -65.37
N ALA A 1004 -12.28 -21.60 -64.16
CA ALA A 1004 -12.63 -20.41 -63.41
C ALA A 1004 -11.61 -20.15 -62.31
N THR A 1005 -11.14 -18.91 -62.17
CA THR A 1005 -10.19 -18.49 -61.14
C THR A 1005 -10.77 -17.30 -60.40
N ALA A 1006 -10.76 -17.36 -59.06
CA ALA A 1006 -11.08 -16.25 -58.19
C ALA A 1006 -9.83 -15.83 -57.41
N THR A 1007 -9.65 -14.53 -57.25
CA THR A 1007 -8.53 -13.91 -56.54
C THR A 1007 -9.10 -12.93 -55.52
N ASP A 1008 -8.65 -13.02 -54.28
CA ASP A 1008 -9.01 -12.08 -53.20
C ASP A 1008 -8.14 -10.81 -53.23
N ARG A 1009 -8.36 -9.87 -52.30
CA ARG A 1009 -7.56 -8.63 -52.21
C ARG A 1009 -6.23 -8.83 -51.47
N ALA A 1010 -6.03 -9.94 -50.78
CA ALA A 1010 -4.72 -10.36 -50.30
C ALA A 1010 -3.84 -11.00 -51.41
N GLY A 1011 -4.40 -11.21 -52.61
CA GLY A 1011 -3.73 -11.77 -53.77
C GLY A 1011 -3.70 -13.30 -53.79
N ARG A 1012 -4.38 -13.99 -52.85
CA ARG A 1012 -4.51 -15.45 -52.91
C ARG A 1012 -5.58 -15.82 -53.93
N SER A 1013 -5.48 -17.03 -54.48
CA SER A 1013 -6.30 -17.43 -55.63
C SER A 1013 -6.67 -18.90 -55.59
N VAL A 1014 -7.95 -19.19 -55.81
CA VAL A 1014 -8.47 -20.55 -56.05
C VAL A 1014 -8.83 -20.73 -57.53
N THR A 1015 -8.73 -21.95 -58.03
CA THR A 1015 -9.19 -22.31 -59.37
C THR A 1015 -10.11 -23.53 -59.33
N SER A 1016 -11.22 -23.46 -60.07
CA SER A 1016 -12.18 -24.54 -60.27
C SER A 1016 -12.30 -24.84 -61.76
N THR A 1017 -12.31 -26.11 -62.14
CA THR A 1017 -12.38 -26.54 -63.55
C THR A 1017 -13.61 -27.40 -63.77
N VAL A 1018 -14.49 -26.98 -64.68
CA VAL A 1018 -15.63 -27.77 -65.15
C VAL A 1018 -15.36 -28.18 -66.60
N THR A 1019 -15.13 -29.47 -66.82
CA THR A 1019 -15.09 -30.04 -68.18
C THR A 1019 -16.51 -30.42 -68.62
N PHE A 1020 -16.83 -30.24 -69.90
CA PHE A 1020 -18.08 -30.67 -70.53
C PHE A 1020 -17.82 -30.98 -72.01
N SER A 1021 -18.79 -31.55 -72.73
CA SER A 1021 -18.62 -31.78 -74.18
C SER A 1021 -19.80 -31.27 -75.00
N THR A 1022 -19.53 -30.83 -76.23
CA THR A 1022 -20.58 -30.50 -77.21
C THR A 1022 -20.72 -31.64 -78.22
N THR A 1023 -21.97 -32.01 -78.46
CA THR A 1023 -22.39 -33.10 -79.33
C THR A 1023 -23.55 -32.61 -80.19
N THR A 1024 -23.88 -33.32 -81.27
CA THR A 1024 -25.02 -32.96 -82.12
C THR A 1024 -25.93 -34.15 -82.39
N SER A 1025 -27.19 -33.84 -82.67
CA SER A 1025 -28.26 -34.80 -82.96
C SER A 1025 -29.18 -34.27 -84.06
N TYR A 1026 -30.05 -35.13 -84.61
CA TYR A 1026 -31.11 -34.68 -85.52
C TYR A 1026 -32.03 -33.62 -84.90
N ALA A 1027 -32.19 -33.61 -83.57
CA ALA A 1027 -32.95 -32.57 -82.87
C ALA A 1027 -32.17 -31.26 -82.79
N ASP A 1028 -30.85 -31.30 -82.58
CA ASP A 1028 -30.00 -30.12 -82.52
C ASP A 1028 -29.91 -29.41 -83.87
N VAL A 1029 -29.59 -30.15 -84.94
CA VAL A 1029 -29.53 -29.58 -86.30
C VAL A 1029 -30.87 -28.94 -86.68
N ARG A 1030 -31.99 -29.57 -86.28
CA ARG A 1030 -33.35 -29.03 -86.47
C ARG A 1030 -33.58 -27.73 -85.71
N ALA A 1031 -33.16 -27.67 -84.45
CA ALA A 1031 -33.23 -26.46 -83.63
C ALA A 1031 -32.33 -25.33 -84.16
N LEU A 1032 -31.14 -25.67 -84.68
CA LEU A 1032 -30.22 -24.73 -85.33
C LEU A 1032 -30.79 -24.16 -86.62
N ILE A 1033 -31.40 -24.98 -87.50
CA ILE A 1033 -32.12 -24.46 -88.70
C ILE A 1033 -33.21 -23.48 -88.27
N ALA A 1034 -34.00 -23.82 -87.25
CA ALA A 1034 -35.06 -22.93 -86.74
C ALA A 1034 -34.49 -21.63 -86.16
N HIS A 1035 -33.36 -21.70 -85.45
CA HIS A 1035 -32.65 -20.55 -84.89
C HIS A 1035 -32.12 -19.62 -85.98
N PHE A 1036 -31.34 -20.16 -86.93
CA PHE A 1036 -30.76 -19.42 -88.04
C PHE A 1036 -31.82 -18.86 -88.99
N ARG A 1037 -32.94 -19.57 -89.19
CA ARG A 1037 -34.11 -19.04 -89.90
C ARG A 1037 -34.76 -17.86 -89.16
N LYS A 1038 -34.82 -17.88 -87.83
CA LYS A 1038 -35.30 -16.75 -87.02
C LYS A 1038 -34.32 -15.57 -87.02
N ALA A 1039 -33.02 -15.83 -87.16
CA ALA A 1039 -31.97 -14.82 -87.32
C ALA A 1039 -31.81 -14.31 -88.77
N HIS A 1040 -32.65 -14.79 -89.72
CA HIS A 1040 -32.55 -14.51 -91.16
C HIS A 1040 -31.23 -14.95 -91.84
N THR A 1041 -30.42 -15.77 -91.17
CA THR A 1041 -29.17 -16.35 -91.72
C THR A 1041 -29.41 -17.62 -92.55
N VAL A 1042 -30.61 -18.20 -92.47
CA VAL A 1042 -31.17 -19.24 -93.36
C VAL A 1042 -32.48 -18.72 -93.97
N THR A 1043 -32.70 -18.88 -95.28
CA THR A 1043 -33.92 -18.42 -95.98
C THR A 1043 -35.12 -19.33 -95.69
N ALA A 1044 -36.34 -18.87 -95.98
CA ALA A 1044 -37.56 -19.67 -95.76
C ALA A 1044 -37.62 -20.92 -96.66
N GLU A 1045 -37.15 -20.79 -97.90
CA GLU A 1045 -36.94 -21.88 -98.85
C GLU A 1045 -35.80 -22.79 -98.37
N GLY A 1046 -34.66 -22.21 -97.95
CA GLY A 1046 -33.52 -22.95 -97.45
C GLY A 1046 -33.85 -23.82 -96.23
N ALA A 1047 -34.53 -23.25 -95.24
CA ALA A 1047 -34.96 -23.99 -94.05
C ALA A 1047 -35.90 -25.16 -94.39
N ARG A 1048 -36.74 -25.02 -95.42
CA ARG A 1048 -37.67 -26.06 -95.89
C ARG A 1048 -36.92 -27.22 -96.54
N GLU A 1049 -36.00 -26.93 -97.47
CA GLU A 1049 -35.17 -27.94 -98.14
C GLU A 1049 -34.26 -28.67 -97.13
N LEU A 1050 -33.67 -27.92 -96.19
CA LEU A 1050 -32.85 -28.47 -95.10
C LEU A 1050 -33.66 -29.39 -94.18
N LEU A 1051 -34.83 -28.95 -93.69
CA LEU A 1051 -35.67 -29.78 -92.83
C LEU A 1051 -36.16 -31.03 -93.56
N GLU A 1052 -36.55 -30.95 -94.84
CA GLU A 1052 -36.97 -32.12 -95.62
C GLU A 1052 -35.85 -33.18 -95.72
N HIS A 1053 -34.61 -32.75 -95.96
CA HIS A 1053 -33.46 -33.66 -96.02
C HIS A 1053 -33.06 -34.21 -94.65
N LEU A 1054 -33.14 -33.40 -93.59
CA LEU A 1054 -32.88 -33.84 -92.21
C LEU A 1054 -33.94 -34.84 -91.73
N ASP A 1055 -35.22 -34.58 -92.03
CA ASP A 1055 -36.34 -35.47 -91.75
C ASP A 1055 -36.24 -36.79 -92.51
N ALA A 1056 -35.81 -36.74 -93.77
CA ALA A 1056 -35.52 -37.96 -94.53
C ALA A 1056 -34.39 -38.77 -93.88
N ALA A 1057 -33.32 -38.12 -93.44
CA ALA A 1057 -32.22 -38.77 -92.77
C ALA A 1057 -32.62 -39.42 -91.45
N GLU A 1058 -33.28 -38.67 -90.56
CA GLU A 1058 -33.75 -39.16 -89.26
C GLU A 1058 -34.73 -40.34 -89.41
N ARG A 1059 -35.65 -40.28 -90.39
CA ARG A 1059 -36.55 -41.40 -90.71
C ARG A 1059 -35.83 -42.64 -91.24
N HIS A 1060 -34.69 -42.49 -91.92
CA HIS A 1060 -33.90 -43.62 -92.41
C HIS A 1060 -33.04 -44.23 -91.31
N ASP A 1061 -32.44 -43.41 -90.44
CA ASP A 1061 -31.65 -43.84 -89.29
C ASP A 1061 -32.51 -44.65 -88.31
N ARG A 1062 -33.64 -44.09 -87.85
CA ARG A 1062 -34.62 -44.77 -86.98
C ARG A 1062 -35.20 -46.07 -87.56
N ARG A 1063 -35.00 -46.36 -88.85
CA ARG A 1063 -35.40 -47.60 -89.54
C ARG A 1063 -34.24 -48.57 -89.75
N GLY A 1064 -33.08 -48.34 -89.14
CA GLY A 1064 -31.88 -49.17 -89.29
C GLY A 1064 -31.26 -49.11 -90.69
N LYS A 1065 -31.38 -47.99 -91.40
CA LYS A 1065 -30.86 -47.82 -92.78
C LYS A 1065 -29.80 -46.71 -92.86
N PRO A 1066 -28.63 -46.86 -92.19
CA PRO A 1066 -27.63 -45.81 -92.08
C PRO A 1066 -27.16 -45.28 -93.44
N GLY A 1067 -26.93 -46.14 -94.44
CA GLY A 1067 -26.55 -45.68 -95.79
C GLY A 1067 -27.55 -44.71 -96.44
N HIS A 1068 -28.86 -44.93 -96.25
CA HIS A 1068 -29.90 -44.03 -96.77
C HIS A 1068 -29.98 -42.73 -95.96
N ALA A 1069 -29.72 -42.80 -94.65
CA ALA A 1069 -29.64 -41.63 -93.77
C ALA A 1069 -28.43 -40.76 -94.11
N ILE A 1070 -27.27 -41.38 -94.35
CA ILE A 1070 -26.04 -40.73 -94.83
C ILE A 1070 -26.28 -40.03 -96.16
N ASP A 1071 -26.94 -40.67 -97.14
CA ASP A 1071 -27.21 -40.03 -98.42
C ASP A 1071 -28.22 -38.87 -98.33
N ALA A 1072 -29.16 -38.93 -97.37
CA ALA A 1072 -30.02 -37.80 -97.05
C ALA A 1072 -29.25 -36.65 -96.37
N LEU A 1073 -28.31 -36.94 -95.46
CA LEU A 1073 -27.40 -35.96 -94.87
C LEU A 1073 -26.41 -35.37 -95.88
N LYS A 1074 -25.93 -36.14 -96.87
CA LYS A 1074 -25.14 -35.60 -97.99
C LYS A 1074 -25.94 -34.63 -98.85
N ARG A 1075 -27.24 -34.87 -99.05
CA ARG A 1075 -28.14 -33.91 -99.69
C ARG A 1075 -28.37 -32.68 -98.80
N PHE A 1076 -28.53 -32.87 -97.49
CA PHE A 1076 -28.59 -31.79 -96.50
C PHE A 1076 -27.36 -30.88 -96.56
N VAL A 1077 -26.14 -31.42 -96.54
CA VAL A 1077 -24.89 -30.66 -96.65
C VAL A 1077 -24.87 -29.84 -97.95
N LYS A 1078 -25.19 -30.46 -99.10
CA LYS A 1078 -25.31 -29.74 -100.38
C LYS A 1078 -26.36 -28.63 -100.35
N ALA A 1079 -27.47 -28.81 -99.64
CA ALA A 1079 -28.50 -27.80 -99.46
C ALA A 1079 -28.05 -26.66 -98.51
N ALA A 1080 -27.25 -26.97 -97.50
CA ALA A 1080 -26.67 -26.00 -96.56
C ALA A 1080 -25.58 -25.14 -97.23
N GLU A 1081 -24.80 -25.74 -98.13
CA GLU A 1081 -23.72 -25.06 -98.85
C GLU A 1081 -24.22 -23.97 -99.82
N LYS A 1082 -25.44 -24.10 -100.37
CA LYS A 1082 -26.07 -23.13 -101.27
C LYS A 1082 -26.24 -21.76 -100.62
N ARG A 1083 -25.59 -20.72 -101.16
CA ARG A 1083 -25.80 -19.30 -100.76
C ARG A 1083 -27.26 -18.82 -100.82
N ALA A 1084 -28.09 -19.41 -101.69
CA ALA A 1084 -29.53 -19.09 -101.76
C ALA A 1084 -30.34 -19.64 -100.56
N ASN A 1085 -29.84 -20.70 -99.93
CA ASN A 1085 -30.51 -21.36 -98.80
C ASN A 1085 -29.95 -20.88 -97.46
N VAL A 1086 -28.63 -20.75 -97.38
CA VAL A 1086 -27.91 -20.24 -96.21
C VAL A 1086 -26.95 -19.13 -96.68
N PRO A 1087 -27.43 -17.87 -96.74
CA PRO A 1087 -26.61 -16.75 -97.20
C PRO A 1087 -25.38 -16.53 -96.31
N ASP A 1088 -25.57 -16.62 -95.00
CA ASP A 1088 -24.53 -16.46 -93.99
C ASP A 1088 -23.48 -17.59 -94.07
N PRO A 1089 -22.18 -17.30 -94.16
CA PRO A 1089 -21.14 -18.32 -94.14
C PRO A 1089 -21.08 -19.09 -92.82
N THR A 1090 -21.34 -18.45 -91.68
CA THR A 1090 -21.18 -19.07 -90.35
C THR A 1090 -22.24 -20.15 -90.10
N SER A 1091 -23.52 -19.81 -90.25
CA SER A 1091 -24.66 -20.73 -90.11
C SER A 1091 -24.54 -21.94 -91.05
N ARG A 1092 -24.01 -21.73 -92.25
CA ARG A 1092 -23.72 -22.80 -93.22
C ARG A 1092 -22.63 -23.75 -92.74
N THR A 1093 -21.50 -23.21 -92.27
CA THR A 1093 -20.39 -24.03 -91.73
C THR A 1093 -20.86 -24.90 -90.57
N ILE A 1094 -21.70 -24.35 -89.68
CA ILE A 1094 -22.28 -25.06 -88.54
C ILE A 1094 -23.20 -26.19 -89.01
N LEU A 1095 -24.23 -25.88 -89.80
CA LEU A 1095 -25.17 -26.89 -90.29
C LEU A 1095 -24.48 -28.00 -91.11
N THR A 1096 -23.43 -27.66 -91.87
CA THR A 1096 -22.59 -28.63 -92.57
C THR A 1096 -21.75 -29.48 -91.60
N ARG A 1097 -21.08 -28.87 -90.60
CA ARG A 1097 -20.33 -29.57 -89.54
C ARG A 1097 -21.20 -30.61 -88.85
N ASP A 1098 -22.41 -30.23 -88.48
CA ASP A 1098 -23.28 -31.08 -87.66
C ASP A 1098 -23.85 -32.24 -88.49
N ALA A 1099 -24.26 -31.97 -89.72
CA ALA A 1099 -24.65 -33.03 -90.65
C ALA A 1099 -23.49 -33.97 -90.99
N GLN A 1100 -22.25 -33.47 -91.05
CA GLN A 1100 -21.05 -34.30 -91.20
C GLN A 1100 -20.76 -35.14 -89.94
N ALA A 1101 -20.96 -34.61 -88.74
CA ALA A 1101 -20.83 -35.37 -87.49
C ALA A 1101 -21.91 -36.46 -87.36
N LEU A 1102 -23.15 -36.18 -87.80
CA LEU A 1102 -24.21 -37.20 -87.92
C LEU A 1102 -23.86 -38.27 -88.96
N ILE A 1103 -23.28 -37.90 -90.11
CA ILE A 1103 -22.76 -38.88 -91.09
C ILE A 1103 -21.67 -39.75 -90.43
N ALA A 1104 -20.70 -39.12 -89.75
CA ALA A 1104 -19.59 -39.82 -89.10
C ALA A 1104 -20.11 -40.85 -88.08
N ARG A 1105 -21.04 -40.46 -87.21
CA ARG A 1105 -21.72 -41.34 -86.25
C ARG A 1105 -22.41 -42.55 -86.90
N LEU A 1106 -22.93 -42.40 -88.13
CA LEU A 1106 -23.59 -43.48 -88.87
C LEU A 1106 -22.62 -44.37 -89.69
N THR A 1107 -21.35 -43.96 -89.79
CA THR A 1107 -20.27 -44.74 -90.45
C THR A 1107 -19.36 -45.45 -89.48
N THR A 1108 -19.32 -45.04 -88.21
CA THR A 1108 -18.64 -45.79 -87.14
C THR A 1108 -19.51 -47.00 -86.76
N PRO A 1109 -18.96 -48.22 -86.71
CA PRO A 1109 -19.72 -49.45 -86.44
C PRO A 1109 -20.20 -49.57 -84.98
#